data_AF-A0A3D6B9T8-F1
#
_entry.id   AF-A0A3D6B9T8-F1
#
_cell.length_a   1.000
_cell.length_b   1.000
_cell.length_c   1.000
_cell.angle_alpha   90.00
_cell.angle_beta   90.00
_cell.angle_gamma   90.00
#
_symmetry.space_group_name_H-M   'P 1'
#
loop_
_entity.id
_entity.type
_entity.pdbx_description
1 polymer ?
#
loop_
_entity_poly.entity_id
_entity_poly.type
_entity_poly.pdbx_seq_one_letter_code
_entity_poly.pdbx_strand_id
1 'polypeptide(L)'
;MKLIPLLVVFFIFQSLSFAQNKTKIALIQENTYSLIDAENQAGVIYISVIDLAESLEIPSKFDVMTGVITISIDSTKLQFKSNIYFVSIFSLKDSSVKTLQLPGSPYIDNSKIFVSLNAISDLINQFWNKELVLLAANRVKVVEKAKINNVVQVDKNITLSSITIETGSDNVSVKFKTSDKVENFYNFYRSQNLHLILWNTSISVDSSILVQSSDILNKLEIANGTQFLECKFILNEKETIAEVFKGKEDNELVIRISKRDFGDWYSRESEHFKVIYRDSHSHLINHILSSAENSLAQLKKLFNYQPKEKIIINTYDASDFGFGATTTIPENYIRLEIEPLEPGYEMVPYSERFQWLLSHELVHIIVNDMASNFESSLRSVMGKVNPDKLQPITVLYSLLTNHNRYTPRWYQEAIAVFIETWFSGGYGRILGNFDEMYFRTLVNTNQKFPGVSEIENVTSHTSILLENILYLYGTRFVAHLAKKYGVQKLYDWFTLKPDEFYPGLESKFEKVYGVDFNFAWKNFISDEKEFQQTNISLIQKYPVTEIKKLSGKAFGWVTHSTYDLSDNSLIFGYHRKGELAEIQKFDLNSKTSEYIATLPTPSLVQVAAVAYDESYKNLFYTTNNNQLYRDVWQLDLNNDKEILLFRDSRIGQLTISQTTHELWGIQHQSGKAILVKSKYPYSEVRSVAVFNVGDEFSDLSINRKGNLLAAVLHRSNGQQSVIISDITGLESGEPFLFKTVSSNGSPENPSWSIDGKYLYWNAYTNGVSNIYKFDLQTDEIVPLTNTVNGLFKPVEISSDSMIAMEFSLEGFTPVVFKIAKTEKLPAINYFGQKLLEKSPELVDLNLKPANEVVDKSSFTEESSYSSISNLSIKTFIPVVSGFQSRIVLGLFAQFNDPLLIHDLNVETGFSPFKETTKDVKFHLRLKYSYKQKLVISIEQNAPDFFDIFNSRKRGMLGGRYSLGYNHYWLFDNPLKIKQSTELSVYRGIKFINDNLTEVRQPDFAILKSELDIRDLRKTIGSIDWESGDVFKFTGLAYASNPKEPKYSGQLMGEWDKYFMLLTAHNVLHFKVATGYHITDEFLPETMFFFGGFGNREIENEPVKQFEKMFRFPGVPIYTIVADKFFKIMIENSLPPIRIPNLSIGSHDFKNINLSIFTQGLITDSPEMDKIIDFGLQINIMFQHWFNLESTVSAGFAKAWWNSGNDTEWFISWKLLKD
;
A
#
# COMPACT_ATOMS: atom_id res chain seq x y z
N MET A 1 -45.14 -67.99 -7.83
CA MET A 1 -45.79 -66.99 -6.97
C MET A 1 -44.74 -66.43 -6.03
N LYS A 2 -44.36 -65.16 -6.24
CA LYS A 2 -43.91 -64.14 -5.26
C LYS A 2 -42.70 -64.51 -4.36
N LEU A 3 -41.46 -64.04 -4.56
CA LEU A 3 -40.90 -62.78 -5.08
C LEU A 3 -41.21 -61.55 -4.20
N ILE A 4 -40.13 -60.87 -3.77
CA ILE A 4 -40.02 -59.53 -3.12
C ILE A 4 -39.99 -59.60 -1.57
N PRO A 5 -38.80 -59.40 -0.93
CA PRO A 5 -38.17 -58.08 -0.86
C PRO A 5 -36.64 -58.14 -1.03
N LEU A 6 -36.17 -58.26 -2.27
CA LEU A 6 -34.81 -57.85 -2.65
C LEU A 6 -34.80 -56.51 -3.41
N LEU A 7 -35.97 -55.89 -3.57
CA LEU A 7 -36.21 -54.72 -4.42
C LEU A 7 -36.28 -53.39 -3.65
N VAL A 8 -36.27 -53.41 -2.32
CA VAL A 8 -36.37 -52.18 -1.51
C VAL A 8 -35.00 -51.64 -1.10
N VAL A 9 -33.95 -52.47 -1.06
CA VAL A 9 -32.58 -51.98 -0.75
C VAL A 9 -31.89 -51.38 -1.99
N PHE A 10 -32.32 -51.76 -3.20
CA PHE A 10 -31.78 -51.17 -4.44
C PHE A 10 -32.43 -49.82 -4.81
N PHE A 11 -33.58 -49.47 -4.22
CA PHE A 11 -34.29 -48.21 -4.51
C PHE A 11 -34.01 -47.07 -3.53
N ILE A 12 -33.29 -47.31 -2.43
CA ILE A 12 -32.88 -46.23 -1.49
C ILE A 12 -31.50 -45.64 -1.86
N PHE A 13 -30.79 -46.21 -2.84
CA PHE A 13 -29.56 -45.62 -3.39
C PHE A 13 -29.77 -44.71 -4.62
N GLN A 14 -31.03 -44.47 -5.04
CA GLN A 14 -31.34 -43.52 -6.12
C GLN A 14 -32.35 -42.45 -5.67
N SER A 15 -31.93 -41.61 -4.73
CA SER A 15 -32.39 -40.22 -4.65
C SER A 15 -31.51 -39.41 -3.69
N LEU A 16 -30.18 -39.50 -3.82
CA LEU A 16 -29.40 -38.29 -3.61
C LEU A 16 -29.59 -37.47 -4.88
N SER A 17 -30.72 -36.78 -4.98
CA SER A 17 -30.84 -35.64 -5.88
C SER A 17 -29.76 -34.67 -5.45
N PHE A 18 -28.61 -34.73 -6.12
CA PHE A 18 -27.50 -33.85 -5.86
C PHE A 18 -28.03 -32.42 -5.97
N ALA A 19 -27.85 -31.62 -4.91
CA ALA A 19 -28.22 -30.22 -4.97
C ALA A 19 -27.42 -29.56 -6.11
N GLN A 20 -28.09 -29.30 -7.22
CA GLN A 20 -27.56 -28.54 -8.35
C GLN A 20 -27.66 -27.07 -7.96
N ASN A 21 -26.52 -26.46 -7.64
CA ASN A 21 -26.49 -25.02 -7.44
C ASN A 21 -26.32 -24.37 -8.79
N LYS A 22 -27.44 -23.85 -9.34
CA LYS A 22 -27.41 -22.97 -10.50
C LYS A 22 -26.49 -21.80 -10.23
N THR A 23 -25.70 -21.44 -11.24
CA THR A 23 -24.77 -20.33 -11.20
C THR A 23 -24.55 -19.75 -12.58
N LYS A 24 -23.68 -18.75 -12.68
CA LYS A 24 -23.23 -18.20 -13.94
C LYS A 24 -21.72 -18.11 -13.93
N ILE A 25 -21.11 -18.15 -15.10
CA ILE A 25 -19.68 -17.92 -15.27
C ILE A 25 -19.50 -16.66 -16.09
N ALA A 26 -18.60 -15.79 -15.63
CA ALA A 26 -18.19 -14.65 -16.42
C ALA A 26 -17.23 -15.13 -17.51
N LEU A 27 -17.61 -14.94 -18.77
CA LEU A 27 -16.74 -15.04 -19.93
C LEU A 27 -16.25 -13.64 -20.28
N ILE A 28 -14.94 -13.53 -20.43
CA ILE A 28 -14.24 -12.26 -20.58
C ILE A 28 -13.57 -12.28 -21.94
N GLN A 29 -14.03 -11.45 -22.86
CA GLN A 29 -13.48 -11.38 -24.22
C GLN A 29 -13.06 -9.94 -24.50
N GLU A 30 -11.76 -9.73 -24.63
CA GLU A 30 -11.15 -8.40 -24.70
C GLU A 30 -11.57 -7.56 -23.48
N ASN A 31 -12.41 -6.54 -23.68
CA ASN A 31 -12.96 -5.69 -22.63
C ASN A 31 -14.48 -5.87 -22.46
N THR A 32 -15.04 -6.95 -23.03
CA THR A 32 -16.47 -7.28 -22.89
C THR A 32 -16.66 -8.47 -21.95
N TYR A 33 -17.76 -8.44 -21.21
CA TYR A 33 -18.13 -9.45 -20.23
C TYR A 33 -19.48 -10.01 -20.60
N SER A 34 -19.57 -11.33 -20.73
CA SER A 34 -20.84 -12.04 -20.90
C SER A 34 -21.00 -13.08 -19.79
N LEU A 35 -22.26 -13.38 -19.46
CA LEU A 35 -22.57 -14.39 -18.46
C LEU A 35 -23.08 -15.65 -19.14
N ILE A 36 -22.43 -16.77 -18.86
CA ILE A 36 -22.80 -18.09 -19.36
C ILE A 36 -23.53 -18.84 -18.25
N ASP A 37 -24.68 -19.44 -18.57
CA ASP A 37 -25.40 -20.28 -17.62
C ASP A 37 -24.57 -21.51 -17.25
N ALA A 38 -24.50 -21.79 -15.95
CA ALA A 38 -23.68 -22.87 -15.42
C ALA A 38 -24.34 -23.54 -14.20
N GLU A 39 -23.86 -24.73 -13.85
CA GLU A 39 -24.25 -25.43 -12.63
C GLU A 39 -23.03 -26.00 -11.93
N ASN A 40 -22.94 -25.79 -10.61
CA ASN A 40 -21.95 -26.48 -9.79
C ASN A 40 -22.54 -27.80 -9.27
N GLN A 41 -22.17 -28.89 -9.92
CA GLN A 41 -22.59 -30.24 -9.54
C GLN A 41 -21.50 -30.91 -8.70
N ALA A 42 -21.66 -30.82 -7.38
CA ALA A 42 -20.73 -31.41 -6.41
C ALA A 42 -19.25 -31.02 -6.63
N GLY A 43 -18.99 -29.76 -6.97
CA GLY A 43 -17.65 -29.22 -7.21
C GLY A 43 -17.19 -29.31 -8.66
N VAL A 44 -17.99 -29.86 -9.58
CA VAL A 44 -17.69 -29.83 -11.01
C VAL A 44 -18.60 -28.80 -11.67
N ILE A 45 -17.98 -27.82 -12.32
CA ILE A 45 -18.72 -26.77 -13.03
C ILE A 45 -19.11 -27.28 -14.42
N TYR A 46 -20.39 -27.28 -14.71
CA TYR A 46 -20.95 -27.57 -16.03
C TYR A 46 -21.48 -26.28 -16.64
N ILE A 47 -21.20 -26.03 -17.91
CA ILE A 47 -21.63 -24.83 -18.64
C ILE A 47 -22.49 -25.16 -19.84
N SER A 48 -23.41 -24.25 -20.14
CA SER A 48 -24.25 -24.31 -21.34
C SER A 48 -23.40 -24.15 -22.60
N VAL A 49 -23.38 -25.19 -23.44
CA VAL A 49 -22.60 -25.21 -24.69
C VAL A 49 -23.14 -24.21 -25.70
N ILE A 50 -24.45 -23.97 -25.73
CA ILE A 50 -25.06 -23.02 -26.66
C ILE A 50 -24.74 -21.57 -26.28
N ASP A 51 -24.88 -21.21 -25.01
CA ASP A 51 -24.60 -19.83 -24.54
C ASP A 51 -23.10 -19.50 -24.69
N LEU A 52 -22.22 -20.48 -24.44
CA LEU A 52 -20.78 -20.34 -24.70
C LEU A 52 -20.53 -20.10 -26.19
N ALA A 53 -21.10 -20.92 -27.07
CA ALA A 53 -20.87 -20.78 -28.51
C ALA A 53 -21.41 -19.45 -29.05
N GLU A 54 -22.59 -19.01 -28.61
CA GLU A 54 -23.15 -17.71 -28.97
C GLU A 54 -22.27 -16.55 -28.48
N SER A 55 -21.79 -16.61 -27.23
CA SER A 55 -20.91 -15.57 -26.67
C SER A 55 -19.55 -15.50 -27.36
N LEU A 56 -19.02 -16.62 -27.84
CA LEU A 56 -17.75 -16.70 -28.59
C LEU A 56 -17.93 -16.45 -30.09
N GLU A 57 -19.15 -16.16 -30.56
CA GLU A 57 -19.51 -16.04 -31.98
C GLU A 57 -19.17 -17.30 -32.82
N ILE A 58 -19.21 -18.49 -32.19
CA ILE A 58 -18.97 -19.79 -32.80
C ILE A 58 -20.29 -20.35 -33.36
N PRO A 59 -20.37 -20.72 -34.65
CA PRO A 59 -21.58 -21.29 -35.23
C PRO A 59 -22.04 -22.55 -34.51
N SER A 60 -23.23 -22.52 -33.93
CA SER A 60 -23.84 -23.62 -33.20
C SER A 60 -25.19 -24.01 -33.77
N LYS A 61 -25.54 -25.29 -33.66
CA LYS A 61 -26.88 -25.83 -33.98
C LYS A 61 -27.30 -26.81 -32.90
N PHE A 62 -28.40 -26.50 -32.21
CA PHE A 62 -29.02 -27.40 -31.24
C PHE A 62 -30.29 -28.03 -31.79
N ASP A 63 -30.39 -29.35 -31.71
CA ASP A 63 -31.58 -30.11 -32.07
C ASP A 63 -32.25 -30.65 -30.79
N VAL A 64 -33.36 -29.99 -30.43
CA VAL A 64 -34.15 -30.29 -29.22
C VAL A 64 -34.70 -31.72 -29.24
N MET A 65 -35.05 -32.26 -30.43
CA MET A 65 -35.67 -33.58 -30.56
C MET A 65 -34.66 -34.72 -30.36
N THR A 66 -33.42 -34.51 -30.78
CA THR A 66 -32.36 -35.54 -30.69
C THR A 66 -31.45 -35.34 -29.47
N GLY A 67 -31.53 -34.19 -28.79
CA GLY A 67 -30.67 -33.86 -27.66
C GLY A 67 -29.21 -33.75 -28.08
N VAL A 68 -28.96 -33.18 -29.26
CA VAL A 68 -27.65 -33.05 -29.88
C VAL A 68 -27.34 -31.57 -30.13
N ILE A 69 -26.17 -31.13 -29.69
CA ILE A 69 -25.60 -29.83 -30.06
C ILE A 69 -24.36 -30.03 -30.90
N THR A 70 -24.25 -29.26 -31.98
CA THR A 70 -23.05 -29.22 -32.84
C THR A 70 -22.50 -27.81 -32.85
N ILE A 71 -21.22 -27.65 -32.54
CA ILE A 71 -20.48 -26.40 -32.67
C ILE A 71 -19.41 -26.55 -33.77
N SER A 72 -19.22 -25.52 -34.60
CA SER A 72 -18.26 -25.54 -35.71
C SER A 72 -17.14 -24.54 -35.46
N ILE A 73 -15.93 -25.04 -35.22
CA ILE A 73 -14.74 -24.24 -34.89
C ILE A 73 -13.74 -24.42 -36.01
N ASP A 74 -13.42 -23.34 -36.73
CA ASP A 74 -12.54 -23.35 -37.89
C ASP A 74 -12.88 -24.50 -38.87
N SER A 75 -11.97 -25.45 -39.08
CA SER A 75 -12.17 -26.61 -39.95
C SER A 75 -12.64 -27.88 -39.22
N THR A 76 -13.23 -27.74 -38.03
CA THR A 76 -13.64 -28.87 -37.17
C THR A 76 -15.08 -28.69 -36.67
N LYS A 77 -15.88 -29.77 -36.62
CA LYS A 77 -17.18 -29.79 -35.95
C LYS A 77 -17.14 -30.69 -34.72
N LEU A 78 -17.63 -30.20 -33.60
CA LEU A 78 -17.74 -30.93 -32.34
C LEU A 78 -19.22 -31.20 -32.06
N GLN A 79 -19.57 -32.46 -31.88
CA GLN A 79 -20.95 -32.88 -31.62
C GLN A 79 -21.07 -33.51 -30.24
N PHE A 80 -21.87 -32.89 -29.38
CA PHE A 80 -22.18 -33.37 -28.04
C PHE A 80 -23.61 -33.90 -28.01
N LYS A 81 -23.79 -35.06 -27.38
CA LYS A 81 -25.11 -35.68 -27.20
C LYS A 81 -25.37 -35.89 -25.71
N SER A 82 -26.57 -35.53 -25.27
CA SER A 82 -27.00 -35.71 -23.88
C SER A 82 -26.90 -37.18 -23.46
N ASN A 83 -26.46 -37.42 -22.22
CA ASN A 83 -26.28 -38.74 -21.61
C ASN A 83 -25.23 -39.64 -22.29
N ILE A 84 -24.34 -39.10 -23.12
CA ILE A 84 -23.25 -39.84 -23.78
C ILE A 84 -21.91 -39.23 -23.42
N TYR A 85 -21.03 -40.04 -22.81
CA TYR A 85 -19.67 -39.65 -22.39
C TYR A 85 -18.70 -39.37 -23.55
N PHE A 86 -19.14 -39.38 -24.79
CA PHE A 86 -18.27 -39.27 -25.96
C PHE A 86 -18.65 -38.07 -26.80
N VAL A 87 -17.65 -37.27 -27.17
CA VAL A 87 -17.79 -36.19 -28.15
C VAL A 87 -17.27 -36.67 -29.51
N SER A 88 -18.04 -36.44 -30.57
CA SER A 88 -17.63 -36.74 -31.94
C SER A 88 -16.99 -35.51 -32.56
N ILE A 89 -15.75 -35.66 -33.03
CA ILE A 89 -14.92 -34.62 -33.63
C ILE A 89 -14.82 -34.92 -35.13
N PHE A 90 -15.44 -34.09 -35.96
CA PHE A 90 -15.44 -34.21 -37.41
C PHE A 90 -14.44 -33.23 -38.02
N SER A 91 -13.44 -33.72 -38.73
CA SER A 91 -12.52 -32.88 -39.51
C SER A 91 -13.12 -32.57 -40.88
N LEU A 92 -13.30 -31.29 -41.20
CA LEU A 92 -13.82 -30.84 -42.49
C LEU A 92 -12.75 -30.89 -43.60
N LYS A 93 -11.47 -31.08 -43.26
CA LYS A 93 -10.36 -31.16 -44.23
C LYS A 93 -10.22 -32.55 -44.87
N ASP A 94 -10.44 -33.61 -44.11
CA ASP A 94 -10.20 -35.00 -44.53
C ASP A 94 -11.41 -35.93 -44.32
N SER A 95 -12.56 -35.40 -43.86
CA SER A 95 -13.77 -36.17 -43.55
C SER A 95 -13.58 -37.27 -42.50
N SER A 96 -12.52 -37.21 -41.70
CA SER A 96 -12.29 -38.16 -40.61
C SER A 96 -13.14 -37.83 -39.38
N VAL A 97 -13.54 -38.87 -38.63
CA VAL A 97 -14.27 -38.75 -37.36
C VAL A 97 -13.45 -39.36 -36.25
N LYS A 98 -13.12 -38.58 -35.22
CA LYS A 98 -12.49 -39.05 -33.98
C LYS A 98 -13.51 -38.96 -32.84
N THR A 99 -13.44 -39.88 -31.89
CA THR A 99 -14.28 -39.84 -30.68
C THR A 99 -13.39 -39.67 -29.46
N LEU A 100 -13.76 -38.74 -28.58
CA LEU A 100 -13.03 -38.47 -27.33
C LEU A 100 -13.98 -38.67 -26.14
N GLN A 101 -13.50 -39.34 -25.10
CA GLN A 101 -14.28 -39.55 -23.87
C GLN A 101 -14.17 -38.32 -22.96
N LEU A 102 -15.31 -37.78 -22.56
CA LEU A 102 -15.46 -36.70 -21.59
C LEU A 102 -15.37 -37.25 -20.16
N PRO A 103 -14.82 -36.48 -19.20
CA PRO A 103 -14.72 -36.87 -17.79
C PRO A 103 -16.08 -36.97 -17.08
N GLY A 104 -17.11 -36.32 -17.63
CA GLY A 104 -18.50 -36.39 -17.17
C GLY A 104 -19.46 -36.44 -18.36
N SER A 105 -20.63 -37.03 -18.17
CA SER A 105 -21.65 -37.07 -19.22
C SER A 105 -22.28 -35.69 -19.40
N PRO A 106 -22.42 -35.19 -20.63
CA PRO A 106 -23.30 -34.07 -20.91
C PRO A 106 -24.73 -34.40 -20.45
N TYR A 107 -25.47 -33.39 -20.00
CA TYR A 107 -26.89 -33.52 -19.67
C TYR A 107 -27.68 -32.34 -20.26
N ILE A 108 -29.00 -32.43 -20.20
CA ILE A 108 -29.90 -31.40 -20.70
C ILE A 108 -30.69 -30.78 -19.53
N ASP A 109 -30.70 -29.44 -19.44
CA ASP A 109 -31.59 -28.67 -18.56
C ASP A 109 -32.13 -27.46 -19.35
N ASN A 110 -33.43 -27.14 -19.20
CA ASN A 110 -34.10 -26.01 -19.86
C ASN A 110 -33.78 -25.86 -21.37
N SER A 111 -33.77 -26.96 -22.12
CA SER A 111 -33.44 -27.00 -23.56
C SER A 111 -32.01 -26.53 -23.90
N LYS A 112 -31.06 -26.69 -22.97
CA LYS A 112 -29.62 -26.43 -23.17
C LYS A 112 -28.83 -27.67 -22.80
N ILE A 113 -27.76 -27.97 -23.54
CA ILE A 113 -26.81 -29.04 -23.17
C ILE A 113 -25.69 -28.45 -22.34
N PHE A 114 -25.40 -29.12 -21.22
CA PHE A 114 -24.37 -28.73 -20.28
C PHE A 114 -23.20 -29.71 -20.35
N VAL A 115 -21.97 -29.18 -20.42
CA VAL A 115 -20.72 -29.94 -20.44
C VAL A 115 -19.76 -29.37 -19.41
N SER A 116 -18.95 -30.22 -18.78
CA SER A 116 -17.97 -29.76 -17.78
C SER A 116 -17.04 -28.70 -18.37
N LEU A 117 -16.87 -27.58 -17.66
CA LEU A 117 -16.10 -26.41 -18.10
C LEU A 117 -14.69 -26.77 -18.56
N ASN A 118 -13.96 -27.55 -17.76
CA ASN A 118 -12.59 -27.96 -18.11
C ASN A 118 -12.58 -28.72 -19.44
N ALA A 119 -13.42 -29.74 -19.58
CA ALA A 119 -13.42 -30.57 -20.78
C ALA A 119 -13.80 -29.81 -22.05
N ILE A 120 -14.81 -28.92 -21.98
CA ILE A 120 -15.18 -28.13 -23.16
C ILE A 120 -14.13 -27.07 -23.49
N SER A 121 -13.51 -26.45 -22.48
CA SER A 121 -12.42 -25.49 -22.69
C SER A 121 -11.23 -26.17 -23.35
N ASP A 122 -10.78 -27.30 -22.83
CA ASP A 122 -9.69 -28.09 -23.41
C ASP A 122 -9.99 -28.49 -24.86
N LEU A 123 -11.24 -28.88 -25.16
CA LEU A 123 -11.65 -29.30 -26.49
C LEU A 123 -11.67 -28.12 -27.49
N ILE A 124 -12.22 -26.97 -27.08
CA ILE A 124 -12.24 -25.74 -27.89
C ILE A 124 -10.79 -25.28 -28.13
N ASN A 125 -9.97 -25.25 -27.09
CA ASN A 125 -8.58 -24.82 -27.13
C ASN A 125 -7.72 -25.70 -28.03
N GLN A 126 -8.12 -26.92 -28.39
CA GLN A 126 -7.39 -27.72 -29.37
C GLN A 126 -7.57 -27.23 -30.81
N PHE A 127 -8.74 -26.72 -31.16
CA PHE A 127 -9.10 -26.43 -32.56
C PHE A 127 -9.25 -24.96 -32.88
N TRP A 128 -9.46 -24.10 -31.88
CA TRP A 128 -9.64 -22.67 -32.07
C TRP A 128 -8.30 -21.94 -32.18
N ASN A 129 -8.26 -20.81 -32.90
CA ASN A 129 -7.09 -19.93 -32.96
C ASN A 129 -6.87 -19.10 -31.68
N LYS A 130 -7.88 -19.01 -30.81
CA LYS A 130 -7.82 -18.43 -29.47
C LYS A 130 -7.83 -19.51 -28.38
N GLU A 131 -7.66 -19.10 -27.13
CA GLU A 131 -7.66 -19.97 -25.96
C GLU A 131 -8.62 -19.45 -24.88
N LEU A 132 -9.34 -20.37 -24.25
CA LEU A 132 -10.14 -20.18 -23.04
C LEU A 132 -9.27 -20.49 -21.82
N VAL A 133 -8.92 -19.45 -21.06
CA VAL A 133 -8.13 -19.53 -19.83
C VAL A 133 -9.06 -19.49 -18.61
N LEU A 134 -8.91 -20.44 -17.70
CA LEU A 134 -9.71 -20.51 -16.47
C LEU A 134 -9.01 -19.73 -15.37
N LEU A 135 -9.35 -18.45 -15.21
CA LEU A 135 -8.74 -17.58 -14.19
C LEU A 135 -9.17 -17.97 -12.76
N ALA A 136 -10.41 -18.44 -12.62
CA ALA A 136 -10.98 -18.92 -11.37
C ALA A 136 -12.16 -19.86 -11.69
N ALA A 137 -12.73 -20.53 -10.69
CA ALA A 137 -13.81 -21.48 -10.96
C ALA A 137 -15.09 -20.83 -11.54
N ASN A 138 -15.23 -19.50 -11.40
CA ASN A 138 -16.35 -18.71 -11.89
C ASN A 138 -15.98 -17.75 -13.04
N ARG A 139 -14.73 -17.79 -13.55
CA ARG A 139 -14.24 -16.83 -14.55
C ARG A 139 -13.42 -17.52 -15.64
N VAL A 140 -13.79 -17.24 -16.87
CA VAL A 140 -13.09 -17.73 -18.07
C VAL A 140 -12.73 -16.52 -18.93
N LYS A 141 -11.50 -16.47 -19.42
CA LYS A 141 -11.04 -15.42 -20.31
C LYS A 141 -10.68 -15.98 -21.67
N VAL A 142 -11.14 -15.31 -22.72
CA VAL A 142 -10.67 -15.51 -24.08
C VAL A 142 -9.39 -14.72 -24.27
N VAL A 143 -8.30 -15.42 -24.57
CA VAL A 143 -7.03 -14.82 -24.93
C VAL A 143 -6.62 -15.29 -26.32
N GLU A 144 -5.89 -14.47 -27.05
CA GLU A 144 -5.20 -14.95 -28.25
C GLU A 144 -4.24 -16.07 -27.83
N LYS A 145 -4.22 -17.18 -28.56
CA LYS A 145 -3.21 -18.22 -28.29
C LYS A 145 -1.85 -17.59 -28.40
N ALA A 146 -1.01 -17.86 -27.42
CA ALA A 146 0.39 -17.50 -27.51
C ALA A 146 0.96 -18.17 -28.77
N LYS A 147 1.09 -17.38 -29.85
CA LYS A 147 2.25 -17.59 -30.71
C LYS A 147 3.42 -17.48 -29.73
N ILE A 148 4.37 -18.42 -29.76
CA ILE A 148 5.74 -18.07 -29.36
C ILE A 148 5.93 -16.69 -29.97
N ASN A 149 6.34 -15.68 -29.18
CA ASN A 149 6.70 -14.39 -29.76
C ASN A 149 7.90 -14.66 -30.69
N ASN A 150 7.56 -15.15 -31.87
CA ASN A 150 8.41 -15.69 -32.89
C ASN A 150 8.59 -14.52 -33.81
N VAL A 151 9.84 -14.08 -33.83
CA VAL A 151 10.40 -13.32 -34.92
C VAL A 151 9.77 -11.94 -35.01
N VAL A 152 10.37 -10.97 -34.29
CA VAL A 152 10.61 -9.68 -34.93
C VAL A 152 11.21 -10.02 -36.28
N GLN A 153 10.51 -9.68 -37.35
CA GLN A 153 10.95 -9.90 -38.72
C GLN A 153 12.37 -9.31 -38.84
N VAL A 154 13.37 -10.20 -38.89
CA VAL A 154 14.78 -9.85 -39.09
C VAL A 154 14.94 -9.51 -40.57
N ASP A 155 14.38 -8.37 -41.01
CA ASP A 155 14.50 -7.93 -42.40
C ASP A 155 14.55 -6.39 -42.56
N LYS A 156 14.62 -5.62 -41.48
CA LYS A 156 14.87 -4.17 -41.57
C LYS A 156 16.09 -3.79 -40.75
N ASN A 157 17.24 -3.65 -41.41
CA ASN A 157 18.35 -2.85 -40.90
C ASN A 157 17.91 -1.38 -40.92
N ILE A 158 17.44 -0.89 -39.78
CA ILE A 158 17.09 0.50 -39.58
C ILE A 158 18.40 1.29 -39.48
N THR A 159 18.54 2.39 -40.22
CA THR A 159 19.74 3.24 -40.14
C THR A 159 19.44 4.53 -39.39
N LEU A 160 20.31 4.90 -38.45
CA LEU A 160 20.24 6.20 -37.78
C LEU A 160 20.61 7.32 -38.76
N SER A 161 19.69 8.25 -39.01
CA SER A 161 19.82 9.29 -40.03
C SER A 161 20.32 10.63 -39.46
N SER A 162 19.83 11.04 -38.29
CA SER A 162 20.31 12.24 -37.61
C SER A 162 20.07 12.19 -36.10
N ILE A 163 20.82 13.04 -35.39
CA ILE A 163 20.69 13.24 -33.94
C ILE A 163 20.63 14.74 -33.68
N THR A 164 19.62 15.16 -32.92
CA THR A 164 19.47 16.54 -32.46
C THR A 164 19.51 16.55 -30.94
N ILE A 165 20.32 17.43 -30.34
CA ILE A 165 20.44 17.59 -28.88
C ILE A 165 19.89 18.96 -28.50
N GLU A 166 18.91 18.98 -27.60
CA GLU A 166 18.31 20.17 -27.02
C GLU A 166 18.62 20.20 -25.52
N THR A 167 19.27 21.25 -25.04
CA THR A 167 19.71 21.39 -23.65
C THR A 167 18.85 22.41 -22.91
N GLY A 168 18.21 22.01 -21.82
CA GLY A 168 17.53 22.87 -20.84
C GLY A 168 18.32 23.03 -19.53
N SER A 169 17.75 23.73 -18.55
CA SER A 169 18.35 23.87 -17.21
C SER A 169 18.38 22.56 -16.43
N ASP A 170 17.31 21.77 -16.54
CA ASP A 170 17.10 20.58 -15.70
C ASP A 170 16.83 19.31 -16.51
N ASN A 171 16.90 19.39 -17.84
CA ASN A 171 16.83 18.25 -18.74
C ASN A 171 17.69 18.43 -20.01
N VAL A 172 17.98 17.31 -20.66
CA VAL A 172 18.55 17.24 -22.01
C VAL A 172 17.72 16.27 -22.83
N SER A 173 17.22 16.74 -23.97
CA SER A 173 16.52 15.90 -24.93
C SER A 173 17.44 15.56 -26.09
N VAL A 174 17.64 14.27 -26.35
CA VAL A 174 18.35 13.77 -27.52
C VAL A 174 17.37 13.06 -28.43
N LYS A 175 17.18 13.61 -29.63
CA LYS A 175 16.26 13.11 -30.63
C LYS A 175 17.03 12.32 -31.69
N PHE A 176 16.71 11.04 -31.82
CA PHE A 176 17.20 10.13 -32.84
C PHE A 176 16.17 10.04 -33.96
N LYS A 177 16.57 10.38 -35.19
CA LYS A 177 15.74 10.17 -36.39
C LYS A 177 16.26 8.96 -37.15
N THR A 178 15.42 7.99 -37.41
CA THR A 178 15.79 6.74 -38.09
C THR A 178 15.11 6.60 -39.46
N SER A 179 15.60 5.67 -40.28
CA SER A 179 15.00 5.39 -41.61
C SER A 179 13.61 4.74 -41.53
N ASP A 180 13.30 4.10 -40.40
CA ASP A 180 12.01 3.47 -40.10
C ASP A 180 11.81 3.45 -38.56
N LYS A 181 10.61 3.11 -38.09
CA LYS A 181 10.25 3.06 -36.68
C LYS A 181 11.08 2.03 -35.91
N VAL A 182 11.76 2.46 -34.84
CA VAL A 182 12.43 1.56 -33.89
C VAL A 182 11.38 1.02 -32.92
N GLU A 183 10.98 -0.25 -33.11
CA GLU A 183 9.96 -0.88 -32.26
C GLU A 183 10.53 -1.44 -30.97
N ASN A 184 11.82 -1.76 -30.94
CA ASN A 184 12.44 -2.45 -29.82
C ASN A 184 13.69 -1.67 -29.39
N PHE A 185 13.57 -0.99 -28.27
CA PHE A 185 14.65 -0.24 -27.64
C PHE A 185 14.51 -0.32 -26.13
N TYR A 186 15.62 -0.14 -25.43
CA TYR A 186 15.59 0.04 -23.99
C TYR A 186 16.72 0.93 -23.54
N ASN A 187 16.54 1.57 -22.38
CA ASN A 187 17.58 2.34 -21.74
C ASN A 187 17.85 1.83 -20.33
N PHE A 188 19.10 1.93 -19.89
CA PHE A 188 19.52 1.53 -18.56
C PHE A 188 20.71 2.36 -18.09
N TYR A 189 20.96 2.37 -16.79
CA TYR A 189 22.13 3.01 -16.21
C TYR A 189 23.23 1.98 -15.97
N ARG A 190 24.46 2.28 -16.39
CA ARG A 190 25.68 1.56 -16.00
C ARG A 190 26.60 2.55 -15.28
N SER A 191 26.75 2.37 -13.96
CA SER A 191 27.34 3.40 -13.09
C SER A 191 26.56 4.72 -13.24
N GLN A 192 27.23 5.84 -13.53
CA GLN A 192 26.56 7.15 -13.76
C GLN A 192 26.10 7.36 -15.22
N ASN A 193 26.46 6.48 -16.14
CA ASN A 193 26.20 6.68 -17.56
C ASN A 193 24.88 6.01 -17.94
N LEU A 194 24.10 6.70 -18.76
CA LEU A 194 22.90 6.13 -19.35
C LEU A 194 23.28 5.47 -20.68
N HIS A 195 22.68 4.32 -20.96
CA HIS A 195 22.85 3.57 -22.19
C HIS A 195 21.46 3.41 -22.81
N LEU A 196 21.32 3.68 -24.10
CA LEU A 196 20.13 3.41 -24.91
C LEU A 196 20.53 2.40 -25.99
N ILE A 197 19.86 1.26 -25.99
CA ILE A 197 20.06 0.18 -26.95
C ILE A 197 18.91 0.22 -27.94
N LEU A 198 19.22 0.37 -29.22
CA LEU A 198 18.27 0.33 -30.33
C LEU A 198 18.48 -0.95 -31.13
N TRP A 199 17.57 -1.91 -31.02
CA TRP A 199 17.68 -3.19 -31.73
C TRP A 199 17.45 -3.02 -33.23
N ASN A 200 18.11 -3.86 -34.04
CA ASN A 200 18.06 -3.83 -35.52
C ASN A 200 18.37 -2.45 -36.12
N THR A 201 19.07 -1.61 -35.36
CA THR A 201 19.48 -0.26 -35.76
C THR A 201 20.99 -0.24 -35.94
N SER A 202 21.47 0.46 -36.97
CA SER A 202 22.90 0.61 -37.27
C SER A 202 23.24 2.04 -37.68
N ILE A 203 24.51 2.39 -37.55
CA ILE A 203 25.11 3.63 -38.10
C ILE A 203 26.26 3.25 -39.03
N SER A 204 26.69 4.12 -39.94
CA SER A 204 27.81 3.80 -40.84
C SER A 204 29.18 3.83 -40.15
N VAL A 205 29.34 4.67 -39.12
CA VAL A 205 30.59 4.85 -38.37
C VAL A 205 30.27 5.15 -36.91
N ASP A 206 30.97 4.49 -35.99
CA ASP A 206 30.94 4.83 -34.57
C ASP A 206 31.24 6.32 -34.39
N SER A 207 30.42 6.98 -33.60
CA SER A 207 30.41 8.44 -33.49
C SER A 207 30.48 8.87 -32.04
N SER A 208 31.12 9.99 -31.79
CA SER A 208 31.16 10.57 -30.45
C SER A 208 30.94 12.08 -30.50
N ILE A 209 29.95 12.54 -29.74
CA ILE A 209 29.46 13.91 -29.73
C ILE A 209 29.71 14.49 -28.34
N LEU A 210 30.54 15.53 -28.25
CA LEU A 210 30.73 16.32 -27.02
C LEU A 210 29.62 17.36 -26.89
N VAL A 211 29.02 17.47 -25.70
CA VAL A 211 27.93 18.40 -25.40
C VAL A 211 28.44 19.43 -24.39
N GLN A 212 28.85 20.60 -24.89
CA GLN A 212 29.52 21.62 -24.05
C GLN A 212 28.56 22.52 -23.25
N SER A 213 27.26 22.50 -23.56
CA SER A 213 26.26 23.44 -23.02
C SER A 213 25.28 22.82 -22.01
N SER A 214 25.58 21.64 -21.45
CA SER A 214 24.69 20.94 -20.52
C SER A 214 25.37 20.61 -19.19
N ASP A 215 24.66 20.92 -18.10
CA ASP A 215 25.03 20.47 -16.75
C ASP A 215 24.76 18.97 -16.52
N ILE A 216 23.99 18.31 -17.41
CA ILE A 216 23.55 16.92 -17.26
C ILE A 216 24.34 15.98 -18.17
N LEU A 217 24.45 16.28 -19.47
CA LEU A 217 25.08 15.41 -20.47
C LEU A 217 26.44 15.98 -20.89
N ASN A 218 27.51 15.23 -20.66
CA ASN A 218 28.86 15.60 -21.08
C ASN A 218 29.14 15.19 -22.53
N LYS A 219 28.83 13.92 -22.84
CA LYS A 219 29.25 13.27 -24.08
C LYS A 219 28.29 12.15 -24.46
N LEU A 220 27.98 12.02 -25.74
CA LEU A 220 27.24 10.90 -26.31
C LEU A 220 28.20 10.06 -27.17
N GLU A 221 28.39 8.79 -26.81
CA GLU A 221 29.14 7.79 -27.56
C GLU A 221 28.16 6.84 -28.26
N ILE A 222 28.36 6.59 -29.54
CA ILE A 222 27.48 5.74 -30.34
C ILE A 222 28.33 4.69 -31.01
N ALA A 223 28.05 3.43 -30.68
CA ALA A 223 28.80 2.29 -31.17
C ALA A 223 27.86 1.29 -31.87
N ASN A 224 28.30 0.79 -33.03
CA ASN A 224 27.65 -0.31 -33.71
C ASN A 224 27.94 -1.64 -33.00
N GLY A 225 26.89 -2.31 -32.54
CA GLY A 225 26.92 -3.72 -32.18
C GLY A 225 26.62 -4.63 -33.37
N THR A 226 26.67 -5.93 -33.15
CA THR A 226 26.36 -6.95 -34.18
C THR A 226 24.87 -6.97 -34.58
N GLN A 227 23.96 -6.57 -33.68
CA GLN A 227 22.50 -6.57 -33.91
C GLN A 227 21.77 -5.37 -33.30
N PHE A 228 22.50 -4.41 -32.73
CA PHE A 228 21.94 -3.22 -32.08
C PHE A 228 22.89 -2.02 -32.19
N LEU A 229 22.34 -0.83 -32.05
CA LEU A 229 23.09 0.41 -31.87
C LEU A 229 23.10 0.76 -30.38
N GLU A 230 24.28 0.93 -29.80
CA GLU A 230 24.44 1.39 -28.42
C GLU A 230 24.73 2.90 -28.40
N CYS A 231 23.85 3.66 -27.77
CA CYS A 231 24.00 5.09 -27.51
C CYS A 231 24.28 5.28 -26.02
N LYS A 232 25.54 5.54 -25.67
CA LYS A 232 26.01 5.77 -24.30
C LYS A 232 26.14 7.26 -24.01
N PHE A 233 25.34 7.72 -23.07
CA PHE A 233 25.30 9.08 -22.53
C PHE A 233 26.17 9.15 -21.29
N ILE A 234 27.29 9.85 -21.39
CA ILE A 234 28.17 10.14 -20.27
C ILE A 234 27.62 11.35 -19.54
N LEU A 235 27.11 11.12 -18.33
CA LEU A 235 26.42 12.15 -17.55
C LEU A 235 27.37 12.79 -16.52
N ASN A 236 27.15 14.07 -16.27
CA ASN A 236 27.82 14.84 -15.23
C ASN A 236 27.12 14.72 -13.87
N GLU A 237 25.81 14.41 -13.90
CA GLU A 237 24.96 14.26 -12.70
C GLU A 237 24.83 12.79 -12.31
N LYS A 238 24.86 12.50 -11.00
CA LYS A 238 24.76 11.12 -10.48
C LYS A 238 23.32 10.62 -10.40
N GLU A 239 22.37 11.51 -10.18
CA GLU A 239 20.96 11.20 -9.97
C GLU A 239 20.14 11.74 -11.14
N THR A 240 20.20 11.04 -12.26
CA THR A 240 19.39 11.34 -13.43
C THR A 240 18.36 10.25 -13.67
N ILE A 241 17.26 10.63 -14.31
CA ILE A 241 16.25 9.74 -14.84
C ILE A 241 16.18 9.96 -16.33
N ALA A 242 15.95 8.89 -17.08
CA ALA A 242 15.88 8.96 -18.52
C ALA A 242 14.59 8.32 -19.02
N GLU A 243 13.85 9.10 -19.78
CA GLU A 243 12.63 8.67 -20.44
C GLU A 243 12.88 8.55 -21.92
N VAL A 244 12.31 7.52 -22.53
CA VAL A 244 12.34 7.36 -23.97
C VAL A 244 10.91 7.32 -24.48
N PHE A 245 10.57 8.25 -25.36
CA PHE A 245 9.25 8.36 -25.98
C PHE A 245 9.37 8.64 -27.48
N LYS A 246 8.26 8.49 -28.20
CA LYS A 246 8.21 8.73 -29.65
C LYS A 246 8.20 10.23 -29.94
N GLY A 247 8.92 10.63 -30.98
CA GLY A 247 8.90 12.01 -31.50
C GLY A 247 7.60 12.35 -32.23
N LYS A 248 7.60 13.46 -32.98
CA LYS A 248 6.41 13.89 -33.74
C LYS A 248 6.14 12.97 -34.93
N GLU A 249 7.17 12.34 -35.48
CA GLU A 249 7.09 11.36 -36.55
C GLU A 249 7.32 9.94 -36.00
N ASP A 250 6.71 8.92 -36.61
CA ASP A 250 6.80 7.52 -36.16
C ASP A 250 8.22 6.93 -36.21
N ASN A 251 9.12 7.52 -37.00
CA ASN A 251 10.54 7.17 -37.11
C ASN A 251 11.45 8.08 -36.26
N GLU A 252 10.89 8.75 -35.26
CA GLU A 252 11.65 9.56 -34.32
C GLU A 252 11.56 8.97 -32.90
N LEU A 253 12.70 8.85 -32.26
CA LEU A 253 12.83 8.43 -30.87
C LEU A 253 13.49 9.56 -30.08
N VAL A 254 12.88 10.01 -29.01
CA VAL A 254 13.43 11.04 -28.13
C VAL A 254 13.78 10.39 -26.81
N ILE A 255 15.03 10.55 -26.37
CA ILE A 255 15.41 10.28 -24.99
C ILE A 255 15.57 11.62 -24.26
N ARG A 256 14.83 11.79 -23.18
CA ARG A 256 14.93 12.95 -22.30
C ARG A 256 15.61 12.51 -21.01
N ILE A 257 16.68 13.19 -20.64
CA ILE A 257 17.48 12.91 -19.44
C ILE A 257 17.31 14.10 -18.50
N SER A 258 16.69 13.86 -17.34
CA SER A 258 16.34 14.89 -16.35
C SER A 258 16.95 14.55 -14.99
N LYS A 259 17.09 15.53 -14.09
CA LYS A 259 17.50 15.26 -12.69
C LYS A 259 16.39 14.50 -11.96
N ARG A 260 16.72 13.40 -11.27
CA ARG A 260 15.79 12.37 -10.78
C ARG A 260 14.78 12.85 -9.72
N ASP A 261 15.11 13.87 -8.92
CA ASP A 261 14.20 14.37 -7.86
C ASP A 261 14.10 15.91 -7.75
N PHE A 262 14.70 16.61 -8.70
CA PHE A 262 14.84 18.07 -8.65
C PHE A 262 14.34 18.79 -9.91
N GLY A 263 13.77 18.07 -10.89
CA GLY A 263 13.18 18.68 -12.09
C GLY A 263 11.95 19.54 -11.78
N ASP A 264 11.60 20.45 -12.69
CA ASP A 264 10.45 21.33 -12.52
C ASP A 264 9.13 20.56 -12.37
N TRP A 265 8.19 21.19 -11.65
CA TRP A 265 6.81 20.72 -11.62
C TRP A 265 6.09 21.21 -12.88
N TYR A 266 5.27 20.35 -13.45
CA TYR A 266 4.42 20.64 -14.59
C TYR A 266 2.96 20.40 -14.22
N SER A 267 2.07 20.98 -15.00
CA SER A 267 0.65 20.74 -14.88
C SER A 267 0.00 20.57 -16.25
N ARG A 268 -1.01 19.69 -16.26
CA ARG A 268 -1.88 19.45 -17.41
C ARG A 268 -3.29 19.22 -16.91
N GLU A 269 -4.26 19.75 -17.64
CA GLU A 269 -5.66 19.76 -17.24
C GLU A 269 -6.57 19.17 -18.31
N SER A 270 -7.65 18.53 -17.86
CA SER A 270 -8.84 18.15 -18.63
C SER A 270 -10.06 18.96 -18.16
N GLU A 271 -11.28 18.53 -18.51
CA GLU A 271 -12.53 19.19 -18.09
C GLU A 271 -12.64 19.23 -16.56
N HIS A 272 -12.48 18.08 -15.89
CA HIS A 272 -12.69 17.95 -14.45
C HIS A 272 -11.41 17.80 -13.62
N PHE A 273 -10.24 17.60 -14.25
CA PHE A 273 -9.00 17.28 -13.55
C PHE A 273 -7.87 18.27 -13.81
N LYS A 274 -7.01 18.41 -12.81
CA LYS A 274 -5.69 19.02 -12.91
C LYS A 274 -4.64 18.02 -12.42
N VAL A 275 -3.79 17.53 -13.30
CA VAL A 275 -2.66 16.67 -12.93
C VAL A 275 -1.44 17.55 -12.73
N ILE A 276 -0.82 17.45 -11.55
CA ILE A 276 0.47 18.04 -11.21
C ILE A 276 1.51 16.91 -11.18
N TYR A 277 2.63 17.09 -11.86
CA TYR A 277 3.59 16.00 -12.06
C TYR A 277 5.01 16.53 -12.25
N ARG A 278 5.98 15.64 -12.03
CA ARG A 278 7.37 15.87 -12.43
C ARG A 278 7.55 15.52 -13.91
N ASP A 279 8.49 16.18 -14.57
CA ASP A 279 8.87 15.90 -15.96
C ASP A 279 8.99 14.40 -16.27
N SER A 280 9.57 13.64 -15.35
CA SER A 280 9.78 12.18 -15.40
C SER A 280 8.51 11.31 -15.32
N HIS A 281 7.33 11.91 -15.31
CA HIS A 281 6.05 11.21 -15.38
C HIS A 281 5.24 11.60 -16.63
N SER A 282 5.79 12.47 -17.50
CA SER A 282 5.07 13.10 -18.61
C SER A 282 4.43 12.08 -19.57
N HIS A 283 5.07 10.93 -19.79
CA HIS A 283 4.57 9.84 -20.63
C HIS A 283 3.28 9.18 -20.12
N LEU A 284 2.96 9.32 -18.83
CA LEU A 284 1.79 8.71 -18.20
C LEU A 284 0.57 9.64 -18.15
N ILE A 285 0.78 10.96 -18.25
CA ILE A 285 -0.25 11.95 -17.86
C ILE A 285 -1.50 11.88 -18.73
N ASN A 286 -1.35 11.66 -20.04
CA ASN A 286 -2.51 11.48 -20.91
C ASN A 286 -3.35 10.26 -20.54
N HIS A 287 -2.68 9.15 -20.20
CA HIS A 287 -3.37 7.93 -19.78
C HIS A 287 -4.05 8.13 -18.42
N ILE A 288 -3.38 8.77 -17.46
CA ILE A 288 -3.95 9.12 -16.15
C ILE A 288 -5.19 10.02 -16.29
N LEU A 289 -5.11 11.10 -17.09
CA LEU A 289 -6.24 11.98 -17.35
C LEU A 289 -7.41 11.24 -18.01
N SER A 290 -7.12 10.42 -19.03
CA SER A 290 -8.15 9.61 -19.70
C SER A 290 -8.81 8.63 -18.72
N SER A 291 -8.04 7.91 -17.90
CA SER A 291 -8.58 6.98 -16.91
C SER A 291 -9.41 7.68 -15.83
N ALA A 292 -9.02 8.89 -15.42
CA ALA A 292 -9.76 9.70 -14.44
C ALA A 292 -11.11 10.18 -15.01
N GLU A 293 -11.12 10.75 -16.22
CA GLU A 293 -12.34 11.21 -16.89
C GLU A 293 -13.30 10.05 -17.20
N ASN A 294 -12.77 8.91 -17.64
CA ASN A 294 -13.56 7.71 -17.90
C ASN A 294 -14.31 7.22 -16.65
N SER A 295 -13.58 7.12 -15.53
CA SER A 295 -14.16 6.73 -14.23
C SER A 295 -15.20 7.72 -13.74
N LEU A 296 -14.86 9.01 -13.76
CA LEU A 296 -15.73 10.08 -13.29
C LEU A 296 -17.02 10.14 -14.09
N ALA A 297 -16.98 9.96 -15.42
CA ALA A 297 -18.16 9.98 -16.27
C ALA A 297 -19.22 8.96 -15.85
N GLN A 298 -18.81 7.77 -15.40
CA GLN A 298 -19.72 6.75 -14.92
C GLN A 298 -20.17 7.00 -13.47
N LEU A 299 -19.26 7.42 -12.59
CA LEU A 299 -19.59 7.74 -11.20
C LEU A 299 -20.58 8.90 -11.07
N LYS A 300 -20.47 9.94 -11.91
CA LYS A 300 -21.42 11.06 -11.98
C LYS A 300 -22.85 10.58 -12.20
N LYS A 301 -23.03 9.52 -13.01
CA LYS A 301 -24.36 8.92 -13.27
C LYS A 301 -24.86 8.11 -12.09
N LEU A 302 -23.99 7.30 -11.47
CA LEU A 302 -24.35 6.43 -10.35
C LEU A 302 -24.77 7.22 -9.10
N PHE A 303 -24.05 8.30 -8.80
CA PHE A 303 -24.26 9.06 -7.57
C PHE A 303 -24.93 10.42 -7.78
N ASN A 304 -25.30 10.76 -9.02
CA ASN A 304 -25.83 12.08 -9.38
C ASN A 304 -24.96 13.25 -8.87
N TYR A 305 -23.65 13.08 -8.96
CA TYR A 305 -22.65 14.04 -8.48
C TYR A 305 -22.10 14.87 -9.64
N GLN A 306 -21.79 16.14 -9.37
CA GLN A 306 -21.12 17.05 -10.29
C GLN A 306 -20.02 17.80 -9.53
N PRO A 307 -18.74 17.64 -9.88
CA PRO A 307 -17.67 18.37 -9.21
C PRO A 307 -17.80 19.87 -9.51
N LYS A 308 -17.72 20.70 -8.45
CA LYS A 308 -17.78 22.17 -8.56
C LYS A 308 -16.40 22.80 -8.80
N GLU A 309 -15.35 22.05 -8.52
CA GLU A 309 -13.96 22.43 -8.68
C GLU A 309 -13.22 21.29 -9.39
N LYS A 310 -12.07 21.61 -10.00
CA LYS A 310 -11.22 20.56 -10.59
C LYS A 310 -10.65 19.69 -9.47
N ILE A 311 -10.68 18.39 -9.69
CA ILE A 311 -10.04 17.42 -8.80
C ILE A 311 -8.55 17.40 -9.14
N ILE A 312 -7.71 17.60 -8.13
CA ILE A 312 -6.26 17.62 -8.31
C ILE A 312 -5.73 16.19 -8.20
N ILE A 313 -4.92 15.77 -9.15
CA ILE A 313 -4.15 14.53 -9.08
C ILE A 313 -2.68 14.92 -9.03
N ASN A 314 -1.94 14.48 -8.02
CA ASN A 314 -0.51 14.67 -7.96
C ASN A 314 0.21 13.33 -8.06
N THR A 315 1.14 13.24 -9.01
CA THR A 315 1.91 12.01 -9.26
C THR A 315 3.23 12.00 -8.51
N TYR A 316 3.58 10.86 -7.94
CA TYR A 316 4.80 10.66 -7.15
C TYR A 316 5.54 9.39 -7.61
N ASP A 317 6.86 9.40 -7.43
CA ASP A 317 7.75 8.24 -7.56
C ASP A 317 8.66 8.19 -6.32
N ALA A 318 8.05 8.06 -5.14
CA ALA A 318 8.76 8.16 -3.86
C ALA A 318 8.97 6.79 -3.16
N SER A 319 8.46 5.70 -3.75
CA SER A 319 8.60 4.34 -3.23
C SER A 319 8.57 3.30 -4.36
N ASP A 320 9.04 2.09 -4.08
CA ASP A 320 9.07 0.98 -5.05
C ASP A 320 7.72 0.29 -5.31
N PHE A 321 6.70 0.65 -4.53
CA PHE A 321 5.32 0.20 -4.72
C PHE A 321 4.39 1.39 -4.94
N GLY A 322 3.43 1.21 -5.85
CA GLY A 322 2.35 2.14 -6.11
C GLY A 322 1.22 2.04 -5.09
N PHE A 323 0.52 3.16 -4.90
CA PHE A 323 -0.74 3.25 -4.15
C PHE A 323 -1.49 4.54 -4.52
N GLY A 324 -2.77 4.59 -4.17
CA GLY A 324 -3.60 5.78 -4.20
C GLY A 324 -3.90 6.28 -2.79
N ALA A 325 -4.03 7.60 -2.62
CA ALA A 325 -4.55 8.17 -1.39
C ALA A 325 -5.32 9.46 -1.70
N THR A 326 -6.47 9.63 -1.06
CA THR A 326 -7.40 10.73 -1.37
C THR A 326 -7.75 11.56 -0.16
N THR A 327 -7.95 12.86 -0.36
CA THR A 327 -8.60 13.74 0.60
C THR A 327 -9.57 14.70 -0.10
N THR A 328 -10.63 15.09 0.60
CA THR A 328 -11.60 16.12 0.17
C THR A 328 -11.52 17.39 1.00
N ILE A 329 -10.60 17.46 1.97
CA ILE A 329 -10.28 18.68 2.71
C ILE A 329 -8.78 18.99 2.61
N PRO A 330 -8.40 20.27 2.44
CA PRO A 330 -9.30 21.39 2.20
C PRO A 330 -9.84 21.46 0.75
N GLU A 331 -9.37 20.61 -0.15
CA GLU A 331 -9.82 20.50 -1.54
C GLU A 331 -9.81 19.05 -2.00
N ASN A 332 -10.43 18.76 -3.15
CA ASN A 332 -10.43 17.43 -3.75
C ASN A 332 -9.05 17.10 -4.34
N TYR A 333 -8.34 16.17 -3.70
CA TYR A 333 -6.95 15.85 -4.01
C TYR A 333 -6.70 14.33 -3.97
N ILE A 334 -6.05 13.82 -5.01
CA ILE A 334 -5.60 12.43 -5.15
C ILE A 334 -4.08 12.44 -5.26
N ARG A 335 -3.40 11.72 -4.36
CA ARG A 335 -2.00 11.33 -4.48
C ARG A 335 -1.93 9.98 -5.20
N LEU A 336 -1.13 9.90 -6.25
CA LEU A 336 -0.96 8.71 -7.07
C LEU A 336 0.53 8.37 -7.20
N GLU A 337 0.98 7.29 -6.57
CA GLU A 337 2.32 6.74 -6.83
C GLU A 337 2.30 5.92 -8.12
N ILE A 338 3.29 6.12 -9.01
CA ILE A 338 3.25 5.59 -10.37
C ILE A 338 3.79 4.16 -10.53
N GLU A 339 4.44 3.61 -9.51
CA GLU A 339 5.10 2.31 -9.57
C GLU A 339 4.12 1.11 -9.50
N PRO A 340 4.56 -0.10 -9.87
CA PRO A 340 3.83 -1.35 -9.66
C PRO A 340 3.21 -1.55 -8.28
N LEU A 341 2.04 -2.17 -8.20
CA LEU A 341 1.43 -2.53 -6.92
C LEU A 341 2.21 -3.69 -6.27
N GLU A 342 2.11 -3.86 -4.95
CA GLU A 342 2.74 -5.00 -4.28
C GLU A 342 2.06 -6.32 -4.76
N PRO A 343 2.81 -7.26 -5.37
CA PRO A 343 2.24 -8.50 -5.86
C PRO A 343 1.97 -9.49 -4.71
N GLY A 344 0.99 -10.38 -4.90
CA GLY A 344 0.86 -11.64 -4.15
C GLY A 344 -0.55 -11.98 -3.67
N TYR A 345 -0.86 -13.28 -3.72
CA TYR A 345 -2.03 -13.95 -3.14
C TYR A 345 -3.39 -13.45 -3.66
N GLU A 346 -3.44 -12.76 -4.79
CA GLU A 346 -4.60 -11.98 -5.26
C GLU A 346 -5.16 -10.96 -4.25
N MET A 347 -4.35 -10.47 -3.30
CA MET A 347 -4.80 -9.39 -2.40
C MET A 347 -5.12 -8.10 -3.17
N VAL A 348 -4.40 -7.88 -4.26
CA VAL A 348 -4.63 -6.81 -5.24
C VAL A 348 -4.87 -7.47 -6.60
N PRO A 349 -5.97 -7.16 -7.30
CA PRO A 349 -6.23 -7.70 -8.63
C PRO A 349 -5.27 -7.09 -9.66
N TYR A 350 -4.74 -7.93 -10.55
CA TYR A 350 -3.85 -7.47 -11.62
C TYR A 350 -4.64 -7.01 -12.84
N SER A 351 -5.20 -5.80 -12.82
CA SER A 351 -5.89 -5.18 -13.98
C SER A 351 -5.11 -3.94 -14.46
N GLU A 352 -5.70 -3.11 -15.33
CA GLU A 352 -5.05 -1.86 -15.76
C GLU A 352 -4.90 -0.93 -14.55
N ARG A 353 -3.67 -0.84 -14.05
CA ARG A 353 -3.32 -0.26 -12.75
C ARG A 353 -3.91 1.13 -12.51
N PHE A 354 -3.79 2.03 -13.48
CA PHE A 354 -4.20 3.42 -13.28
C PHE A 354 -5.72 3.58 -13.32
N GLN A 355 -6.40 2.91 -14.25
CA GLN A 355 -7.86 2.84 -14.31
C GLN A 355 -8.44 2.23 -13.03
N TRP A 356 -7.84 1.14 -12.52
CA TRP A 356 -8.28 0.49 -11.28
C TRP A 356 -8.12 1.41 -10.06
N LEU A 357 -6.91 1.97 -9.85
CA LEU A 357 -6.65 2.90 -8.75
C LEU A 357 -7.52 4.15 -8.81
N LEU A 358 -7.64 4.80 -9.97
CA LEU A 358 -8.45 6.01 -10.10
C LEU A 358 -9.95 5.73 -9.91
N SER A 359 -10.44 4.57 -10.35
CA SER A 359 -11.83 4.16 -10.08
C SER A 359 -12.08 4.03 -8.58
N HIS A 360 -11.11 3.49 -7.82
CA HIS A 360 -11.17 3.38 -6.37
C HIS A 360 -11.13 4.76 -5.69
N GLU A 361 -10.08 5.54 -5.96
CA GLU A 361 -9.84 6.84 -5.31
C GLU A 361 -10.94 7.88 -5.60
N LEU A 362 -11.52 7.86 -6.81
CA LEU A 362 -12.61 8.77 -7.15
C LEU A 362 -13.90 8.49 -6.39
N VAL A 363 -14.14 7.25 -5.94
CA VAL A 363 -15.28 6.96 -5.06
C VAL A 363 -15.12 7.70 -3.73
N HIS A 364 -13.90 7.72 -3.17
CA HIS A 364 -13.59 8.49 -1.96
C HIS A 364 -13.83 9.98 -2.16
N ILE A 365 -13.42 10.55 -3.30
CA ILE A 365 -13.76 11.95 -3.64
C ILE A 365 -15.27 12.15 -3.63
N ILE A 366 -16.03 11.32 -4.35
CA ILE A 366 -17.44 11.55 -4.58
C ILE A 366 -18.27 11.38 -3.32
N VAL A 367 -18.07 10.28 -2.58
CA VAL A 367 -18.81 9.99 -1.35
C VAL A 367 -18.52 11.04 -0.29
N ASN A 368 -17.26 11.47 -0.16
CA ASN A 368 -16.88 12.45 0.84
C ASN A 368 -17.21 13.89 0.40
N ASP A 369 -17.12 14.25 -0.88
CA ASP A 369 -17.33 15.63 -1.34
C ASP A 369 -18.80 15.99 -1.59
N MET A 370 -19.70 15.02 -1.74
CA MET A 370 -21.14 15.30 -1.82
C MET A 370 -21.59 16.24 -0.69
N ALA A 371 -22.44 17.20 -1.05
CA ALA A 371 -22.84 18.28 -0.15
C ALA A 371 -24.34 18.54 -0.22
N SER A 372 -24.95 18.74 0.94
CA SER A 372 -26.28 19.34 1.06
C SER A 372 -26.28 20.81 0.61
N ASN A 373 -27.47 21.40 0.46
CA ASN A 373 -27.62 22.83 0.19
C ASN A 373 -27.01 23.68 1.31
N PHE A 374 -27.10 23.21 2.56
CA PHE A 374 -26.54 23.88 3.73
C PHE A 374 -25.00 23.87 3.69
N GLU A 375 -24.38 22.71 3.53
CA GLU A 375 -22.92 22.58 3.43
C GLU A 375 -22.38 23.37 2.24
N SER A 376 -23.04 23.30 1.07
CA SER A 376 -22.68 24.08 -0.10
C SER A 376 -22.66 25.59 0.16
N SER A 377 -23.60 26.08 0.97
CA SER A 377 -23.68 27.50 1.35
C SER A 377 -22.57 27.90 2.31
N LEU A 378 -22.15 27.01 3.21
CA LEU A 378 -21.01 27.27 4.10
C LEU A 378 -19.66 27.21 3.37
N ARG A 379 -19.47 26.20 2.51
CA ARG A 379 -18.24 26.03 1.72
C ARG A 379 -17.92 27.24 0.84
N SER A 380 -18.93 27.94 0.33
CA SER A 380 -18.72 29.13 -0.52
C SER A 380 -18.09 30.32 0.22
N VAL A 381 -18.18 30.34 1.56
CA VAL A 381 -17.59 31.38 2.40
C VAL A 381 -16.37 30.87 3.15
N MET A 382 -16.48 29.68 3.74
CA MET A 382 -15.50 29.15 4.68
C MET A 382 -14.43 28.26 4.03
N GLY A 383 -14.68 27.78 2.80
CA GLY A 383 -13.95 26.66 2.20
C GLY A 383 -14.32 25.32 2.85
N LYS A 384 -13.60 24.24 2.50
CA LYS A 384 -13.72 22.96 3.20
C LYS A 384 -12.66 22.97 4.32
N VAL A 385 -13.11 23.13 5.55
CA VAL A 385 -12.21 23.46 6.66
C VAL A 385 -11.42 22.22 7.09
N ASN A 386 -10.10 22.34 7.22
CA ASN A 386 -9.26 21.26 7.76
C ASN A 386 -9.13 21.39 9.29
N PRO A 387 -9.29 20.31 10.09
CA PRO A 387 -9.02 20.35 11.52
C PRO A 387 -7.57 20.74 11.84
N ASP A 388 -7.40 21.71 12.72
CA ASP A 388 -6.13 22.23 13.20
C ASP A 388 -5.97 22.07 14.72
N LYS A 389 -4.78 21.66 15.18
CA LYS A 389 -4.51 21.36 16.59
C LYS A 389 -4.29 22.60 17.45
N LEU A 390 -3.88 23.71 16.87
CA LEU A 390 -3.75 25.00 17.56
C LEU A 390 -5.11 25.69 17.68
N GLN A 391 -6.02 25.43 16.75
CA GLN A 391 -7.40 25.89 16.76
C GLN A 391 -8.41 24.73 16.67
N PRO A 392 -8.62 23.94 17.74
CA PRO A 392 -9.56 22.81 17.73
C PRO A 392 -11.01 23.16 17.34
N ILE A 393 -11.42 24.43 17.42
CA ILE A 393 -12.74 24.88 16.95
C ILE A 393 -12.95 24.65 15.43
N THR A 394 -11.86 24.55 14.66
CA THR A 394 -11.88 24.15 13.24
C THR A 394 -12.57 22.80 13.02
N VAL A 395 -12.58 21.89 14.01
CA VAL A 395 -13.31 20.61 13.95
C VAL A 395 -14.79 20.82 13.71
N LEU A 396 -15.40 21.78 14.43
CA LEU A 396 -16.81 22.11 14.26
C LEU A 396 -17.09 22.57 12.82
N TYR A 397 -16.27 23.47 12.30
CA TYR A 397 -16.42 23.97 10.93
C TYR A 397 -16.14 22.88 9.89
N SER A 398 -15.22 21.97 10.16
CA SER A 398 -14.95 20.84 9.27
C SER A 398 -16.15 19.90 9.20
N LEU A 399 -16.75 19.54 10.35
CA LEU A 399 -18.00 18.77 10.39
C LEU A 399 -19.15 19.49 9.66
N LEU A 400 -19.20 20.83 9.74
CA LEU A 400 -20.22 21.63 9.09
C LEU A 400 -19.99 21.83 7.58
N THR A 401 -18.74 21.79 7.13
CA THR A 401 -18.40 22.02 5.73
C THR A 401 -18.17 20.72 4.98
N ASN A 402 -17.90 19.59 5.63
CA ASN A 402 -17.64 18.32 4.95
C ASN A 402 -18.00 17.10 5.82
N HIS A 403 -19.29 16.88 6.08
CA HIS A 403 -19.74 15.86 7.02
C HIS A 403 -19.50 14.42 6.57
N ASN A 404 -19.71 14.11 5.28
CA ASN A 404 -19.62 12.73 4.78
C ASN A 404 -18.22 12.12 4.92
N ARG A 405 -17.18 12.95 4.96
CA ARG A 405 -15.81 12.54 5.30
C ARG A 405 -15.71 11.87 6.67
N TYR A 406 -16.57 12.25 7.62
CA TYR A 406 -16.61 11.76 8.99
C TYR A 406 -17.49 10.53 9.13
N THR A 407 -17.15 9.50 8.36
CA THR A 407 -17.76 8.16 8.37
C THR A 407 -16.68 7.10 8.63
N PRO A 408 -17.05 5.87 9.07
CA PRO A 408 -16.06 4.81 9.30
C PRO A 408 -15.20 4.53 8.06
N ARG A 409 -13.92 4.21 8.24
CA ARG A 409 -13.05 3.87 7.10
C ARG A 409 -13.54 2.62 6.37
N TRP A 410 -13.95 1.57 7.08
CA TRP A 410 -14.51 0.37 6.44
C TRP A 410 -15.69 0.70 5.52
N TYR A 411 -16.50 1.71 5.83
CA TYR A 411 -17.65 2.12 5.03
C TYR A 411 -17.20 2.76 3.72
N GLN A 412 -16.21 3.66 3.78
CA GLN A 412 -15.62 4.30 2.60
C GLN A 412 -14.92 3.27 1.70
N GLU A 413 -14.10 2.40 2.28
CA GLU A 413 -13.41 1.35 1.52
C GLU A 413 -14.38 0.35 0.90
N ALA A 414 -15.46 -0.01 1.61
CA ALA A 414 -16.44 -0.98 1.12
C ALA A 414 -17.05 -0.59 -0.22
N ILE A 415 -17.50 0.66 -0.36
CA ILE A 415 -18.10 1.14 -1.61
C ILE A 415 -17.05 1.35 -2.70
N ALA A 416 -15.85 1.80 -2.34
CA ALA A 416 -14.75 1.95 -3.30
C ALA A 416 -14.38 0.60 -3.94
N VAL A 417 -14.23 -0.45 -3.13
CA VAL A 417 -14.00 -1.82 -3.61
C VAL A 417 -15.19 -2.37 -4.40
N PHE A 418 -16.41 -2.04 -3.98
CA PHE A 418 -17.59 -2.47 -4.72
C PHE A 418 -17.58 -1.92 -6.14
N ILE A 419 -17.35 -0.61 -6.29
CA ILE A 419 -17.30 0.04 -7.60
C ILE A 419 -16.07 -0.40 -8.40
N GLU A 420 -14.87 -0.47 -7.81
CA GLU A 420 -13.65 -0.89 -8.53
C GLU A 420 -13.84 -2.26 -9.18
N THR A 421 -14.53 -3.17 -8.48
CA THR A 421 -14.72 -4.55 -8.93
C THR A 421 -15.56 -4.56 -10.19
N TRP A 422 -16.69 -3.85 -10.19
CA TRP A 422 -17.62 -3.84 -11.32
C TRP A 422 -17.14 -2.94 -12.47
N PHE A 423 -16.41 -1.87 -12.18
CA PHE A 423 -15.75 -1.04 -13.21
C PHE A 423 -14.63 -1.78 -13.94
N SER A 424 -14.06 -2.80 -13.29
CA SER A 424 -13.08 -3.71 -13.88
C SER A 424 -13.72 -5.02 -14.35
N GLY A 425 -15.05 -5.02 -14.56
CA GLY A 425 -15.82 -6.16 -15.08
C GLY A 425 -15.84 -7.41 -14.19
N GLY A 426 -15.60 -7.25 -12.90
CA GLY A 426 -15.50 -8.34 -11.95
C GLY A 426 -14.06 -8.78 -11.66
N TYR A 427 -13.04 -8.11 -12.21
CA TYR A 427 -11.66 -8.19 -11.70
C TYR A 427 -11.50 -7.27 -10.50
N GLY A 428 -12.02 -7.70 -9.36
CA GLY A 428 -11.85 -7.02 -8.09
C GLY A 428 -12.13 -7.94 -6.91
N ARG A 429 -11.91 -7.40 -5.71
CA ARG A 429 -11.83 -8.18 -4.46
C ARG A 429 -13.13 -8.92 -4.09
N ILE A 430 -14.31 -8.45 -4.54
CA ILE A 430 -15.60 -9.16 -4.34
C ILE A 430 -15.61 -10.58 -4.95
N LEU A 431 -14.85 -10.78 -6.03
CA LEU A 431 -14.69 -12.06 -6.74
C LEU A 431 -13.26 -12.62 -6.57
N GLY A 432 -12.51 -12.11 -5.59
CA GLY A 432 -11.11 -12.46 -5.33
C GLY A 432 -10.97 -13.80 -4.62
N ASN A 433 -9.90 -14.54 -4.96
CA ASN A 433 -9.61 -15.80 -4.31
C ASN A 433 -9.14 -15.63 -2.85
N PHE A 434 -8.46 -14.52 -2.56
CA PHE A 434 -7.99 -14.20 -1.21
C PHE A 434 -9.14 -14.01 -0.22
N ASP A 435 -10.13 -13.19 -0.56
CA ASP A 435 -11.30 -12.92 0.27
C ASP A 435 -12.06 -14.20 0.63
N GLU A 436 -12.32 -15.07 -0.35
CA GLU A 436 -12.96 -16.37 -0.11
C GLU A 436 -12.10 -17.28 0.77
N MET A 437 -10.77 -17.26 0.59
CA MET A 437 -9.84 -18.01 1.44
C MET A 437 -9.85 -17.50 2.89
N TYR A 438 -9.88 -16.19 3.10
CA TYR A 438 -9.91 -15.57 4.43
C TYR A 438 -11.18 -15.98 5.20
N PHE A 439 -12.37 -15.73 4.63
CA PHE A 439 -13.63 -16.08 5.30
C PHE A 439 -13.81 -17.59 5.48
N ARG A 440 -13.37 -18.40 4.50
CA ARG A 440 -13.38 -19.86 4.64
C ARG A 440 -12.46 -20.34 5.76
N THR A 441 -11.26 -19.79 5.88
CA THR A 441 -10.32 -20.13 6.96
C THR A 441 -10.85 -19.69 8.32
N LEU A 442 -11.46 -18.51 8.41
CA LEU A 442 -12.12 -18.00 9.61
C LEU A 442 -13.23 -18.94 10.10
N VAL A 443 -14.06 -19.46 9.19
CA VAL A 443 -15.13 -20.42 9.50
C VAL A 443 -14.55 -21.81 9.83
N ASN A 444 -13.61 -22.31 9.04
CA ASN A 444 -12.96 -23.62 9.23
C ASN A 444 -12.25 -23.73 10.59
N THR A 445 -11.65 -22.64 11.05
CA THR A 445 -10.95 -22.58 12.35
C THR A 445 -11.85 -22.17 13.52
N ASN A 446 -13.16 -21.99 13.27
CA ASN A 446 -14.17 -21.57 14.26
C ASN A 446 -13.78 -20.30 15.03
N GLN A 447 -13.18 -19.34 14.32
CA GLN A 447 -12.75 -18.06 14.88
C GLN A 447 -13.92 -17.08 14.98
N LYS A 448 -13.84 -16.16 15.95
CA LYS A 448 -14.91 -15.19 16.18
C LYS A 448 -14.88 -14.10 15.12
N PHE A 449 -16.04 -13.81 14.53
CA PHE A 449 -16.20 -12.63 13.69
C PHE A 449 -16.22 -11.36 14.57
N PRO A 450 -15.47 -10.31 14.19
CA PRO A 450 -15.47 -9.04 14.91
C PRO A 450 -16.80 -8.29 14.75
N GLY A 451 -17.13 -7.47 15.75
CA GLY A 451 -18.18 -6.46 15.59
C GLY A 451 -17.73 -5.24 14.78
N VAL A 452 -18.65 -4.33 14.48
CA VAL A 452 -18.40 -3.19 13.58
C VAL A 452 -17.38 -2.19 14.16
N SER A 453 -17.48 -1.81 15.43
CA SER A 453 -16.46 -0.92 16.02
C SER A 453 -15.17 -1.66 16.37
N GLU A 454 -15.22 -3.00 16.52
CA GLU A 454 -14.05 -3.85 16.75
C GLU A 454 -13.16 -3.98 15.50
N ILE A 455 -13.70 -3.97 14.28
CA ILE A 455 -12.87 -3.96 13.07
C ILE A 455 -12.04 -2.68 12.97
N GLU A 456 -12.67 -1.53 13.27
CA GLU A 456 -12.05 -0.20 13.15
C GLU A 456 -11.00 0.05 14.22
N ASN A 457 -11.31 -0.26 15.49
CA ASN A 457 -10.52 0.19 16.64
C ASN A 457 -9.59 -0.88 17.23
N VAL A 458 -9.76 -2.16 16.87
CA VAL A 458 -9.00 -3.28 17.48
C VAL A 458 -8.36 -4.18 16.43
N THR A 459 -9.17 -4.73 15.52
CA THR A 459 -8.72 -5.78 14.59
C THR A 459 -7.76 -5.22 13.54
N SER A 460 -8.07 -4.04 12.97
CA SER A 460 -7.22 -3.30 12.02
C SER A 460 -5.82 -2.98 12.56
N HIS A 461 -5.64 -2.93 13.88
CA HIS A 461 -4.35 -2.62 14.51
C HIS A 461 -3.57 -3.85 14.93
N THR A 462 -4.23 -4.99 15.13
CA THR A 462 -3.63 -6.17 15.75
C THR A 462 -3.54 -7.39 14.84
N SER A 463 -4.21 -7.35 13.68
CA SER A 463 -4.12 -8.36 12.63
C SER A 463 -2.86 -8.17 11.79
N ILE A 464 -2.32 -9.26 11.25
CA ILE A 464 -1.25 -9.24 10.24
C ILE A 464 -1.69 -8.59 8.91
N LEU A 465 -2.99 -8.40 8.72
CA LEU A 465 -3.57 -7.72 7.55
C LEU A 465 -3.68 -6.19 7.75
N LEU A 466 -3.44 -5.69 8.96
CA LEU A 466 -3.59 -4.26 9.30
C LEU A 466 -4.92 -3.67 8.78
N GLU A 467 -4.87 -2.52 8.11
CA GLU A 467 -6.05 -1.82 7.59
C GLU A 467 -6.76 -2.59 6.46
N ASN A 468 -6.15 -3.62 5.83
CA ASN A 468 -6.84 -4.46 4.85
C ASN A 468 -8.05 -5.21 5.43
N ILE A 469 -8.13 -5.37 6.76
CA ILE A 469 -9.32 -5.88 7.44
C ILE A 469 -10.57 -5.04 7.15
N LEU A 470 -10.41 -3.72 7.00
CA LEU A 470 -11.51 -2.80 6.75
C LEU A 470 -12.13 -3.03 5.36
N TYR A 471 -11.28 -3.30 4.37
CA TYR A 471 -11.67 -3.68 3.02
C TYR A 471 -12.40 -5.03 3.05
N LEU A 472 -11.78 -6.08 3.63
CA LEU A 472 -12.35 -7.44 3.65
C LEU A 472 -13.76 -7.49 4.25
N TYR A 473 -13.94 -6.97 5.46
CA TYR A 473 -15.25 -7.02 6.13
C TYR A 473 -16.24 -6.03 5.54
N GLY A 474 -15.79 -4.80 5.23
CA GLY A 474 -16.65 -3.77 4.65
C GLY A 474 -17.23 -4.20 3.31
N THR A 475 -16.37 -4.63 2.39
CA THR A 475 -16.75 -5.12 1.05
C THR A 475 -17.68 -6.33 1.14
N ARG A 476 -17.38 -7.30 2.01
CA ARG A 476 -18.24 -8.48 2.16
C ARG A 476 -19.62 -8.11 2.70
N PHE A 477 -19.70 -7.17 3.64
CA PHE A 477 -20.96 -6.69 4.17
C PHE A 477 -21.79 -5.93 3.12
N VAL A 478 -21.20 -5.03 2.34
CA VAL A 478 -21.95 -4.33 1.27
C VAL A 478 -22.39 -5.27 0.15
N ALA A 479 -21.56 -6.27 -0.21
CA ALA A 479 -21.95 -7.30 -1.15
C ALA A 479 -23.14 -8.12 -0.61
N HIS A 480 -23.15 -8.41 0.69
CA HIS A 480 -24.26 -9.08 1.36
C HIS A 480 -25.55 -8.25 1.30
N LEU A 481 -25.46 -6.95 1.60
CA LEU A 481 -26.59 -6.03 1.51
C LEU A 481 -27.13 -5.93 0.08
N ALA A 482 -26.25 -5.75 -0.91
CA ALA A 482 -26.63 -5.68 -2.32
C ALA A 482 -27.33 -6.96 -2.78
N LYS A 483 -26.82 -8.14 -2.39
CA LYS A 483 -27.44 -9.44 -2.74
C LYS A 483 -28.82 -9.60 -2.09
N LYS A 484 -29.01 -9.12 -0.86
CA LYS A 484 -30.25 -9.32 -0.10
C LYS A 484 -31.34 -8.30 -0.43
N TYR A 485 -30.94 -7.05 -0.64
CA TYR A 485 -31.85 -5.90 -0.74
C TYR A 485 -31.78 -5.15 -2.08
N GLY A 486 -30.85 -5.51 -2.97
CA GLY A 486 -30.63 -4.88 -4.27
C GLY A 486 -29.57 -3.79 -4.25
N VAL A 487 -28.94 -3.55 -5.42
CA VAL A 487 -27.84 -2.60 -5.60
C VAL A 487 -28.29 -1.14 -5.45
N GLN A 488 -29.51 -0.80 -5.88
CA GLN A 488 -30.00 0.59 -5.77
C GLN A 488 -30.02 1.10 -4.32
N LYS A 489 -30.47 0.26 -3.38
CA LYS A 489 -30.47 0.61 -1.94
C LYS A 489 -29.05 0.83 -1.41
N LEU A 490 -28.06 0.12 -1.95
CA LEU A 490 -26.67 0.37 -1.62
C LEU A 490 -26.29 1.80 -2.02
N TYR A 491 -26.49 2.19 -3.27
CA TYR A 491 -26.19 3.55 -3.73
C TYR A 491 -26.96 4.62 -2.96
N ASP A 492 -28.24 4.37 -2.62
CA ASP A 492 -29.04 5.29 -1.82
C ASP A 492 -28.45 5.51 -0.41
N TRP A 493 -27.83 4.48 0.19
CA TRP A 493 -27.16 4.61 1.48
C TRP A 493 -25.88 5.45 1.40
N PHE A 494 -25.15 5.39 0.29
CA PHE A 494 -23.92 6.17 0.05
C PHE A 494 -24.16 7.57 -0.55
N THR A 495 -25.35 7.86 -1.06
CA THR A 495 -25.67 9.15 -1.72
C THR A 495 -26.25 10.16 -0.74
N LEU A 496 -25.68 11.35 -0.62
CA LEU A 496 -26.28 12.44 0.17
C LEU A 496 -27.24 13.28 -0.70
N LYS A 497 -28.48 13.46 -0.25
CA LYS A 497 -29.46 14.29 -0.99
C LYS A 497 -29.31 15.78 -0.64
N PRO A 498 -29.61 16.71 -1.57
CA PRO A 498 -29.45 18.15 -1.34
C PRO A 498 -30.25 18.72 -0.15
N ASP A 499 -31.37 18.09 0.19
CA ASP A 499 -32.29 18.47 1.28
C ASP A 499 -32.01 17.73 2.61
N GLU A 500 -31.08 16.79 2.65
CA GLU A 500 -30.70 16.10 3.88
C GLU A 500 -29.78 16.95 4.75
N PHE A 501 -30.01 16.94 6.08
CA PHE A 501 -29.23 17.68 7.06
C PHE A 501 -28.50 16.70 7.99
N TYR A 502 -27.20 16.49 7.73
CA TYR A 502 -26.29 15.65 8.51
C TYR A 502 -26.87 14.28 8.93
N PRO A 503 -27.23 13.41 7.96
CA PRO A 503 -27.79 12.11 8.29
C PRO A 503 -26.74 11.22 8.94
N GLY A 504 -27.02 10.71 10.15
CA GLY A 504 -26.14 9.72 10.81
C GLY A 504 -26.13 8.40 10.04
N LEU A 505 -24.96 7.75 9.96
CA LEU A 505 -24.73 6.51 9.20
C LEU A 505 -25.81 5.44 9.44
N GLU A 506 -26.03 5.06 10.70
CA GLU A 506 -26.99 4.02 11.10
C GLU A 506 -28.44 4.46 10.88
N SER A 507 -28.76 5.72 11.20
CA SER A 507 -30.12 6.26 10.97
C SER A 507 -30.50 6.27 9.49
N LYS A 508 -29.53 6.58 8.61
CA LYS A 508 -29.72 6.52 7.16
C LYS A 508 -29.84 5.08 6.69
N PHE A 509 -29.02 4.18 7.23
CA PHE A 509 -29.12 2.75 6.95
C PHE A 509 -30.53 2.22 7.26
N GLU A 510 -31.05 2.48 8.45
CA GLU A 510 -32.39 2.03 8.86
C GLU A 510 -33.49 2.60 7.96
N LYS A 511 -33.38 3.88 7.58
CA LYS A 511 -34.32 4.52 6.64
C LYS A 511 -34.32 3.86 5.26
N VAL A 512 -33.16 3.44 4.75
CA VAL A 512 -33.02 2.84 3.40
C VAL A 512 -33.39 1.35 3.40
N TYR A 513 -32.91 0.59 4.39
CA TYR A 513 -33.06 -0.86 4.43
C TYR A 513 -34.29 -1.33 5.22
N GLY A 514 -34.83 -0.50 6.13
CA GLY A 514 -35.97 -0.84 6.97
C GLY A 514 -35.66 -1.84 8.08
N VAL A 515 -34.37 -2.04 8.40
CA VAL A 515 -33.88 -2.95 9.44
C VAL A 515 -32.77 -2.29 10.25
N ASP A 516 -32.67 -2.64 11.53
CA ASP A 516 -31.59 -2.21 12.43
C ASP A 516 -30.21 -2.62 11.86
N PHE A 517 -29.24 -1.73 11.99
CA PHE A 517 -27.89 -1.91 11.46
C PHE A 517 -27.16 -3.09 12.13
N ASN A 518 -27.24 -3.20 13.46
CA ASN A 518 -26.58 -4.27 14.22
C ASN A 518 -27.20 -5.64 13.91
N PHE A 519 -28.51 -5.70 13.68
CA PHE A 519 -29.22 -6.88 13.22
C PHE A 519 -28.77 -7.30 11.82
N ALA A 520 -28.62 -6.34 10.89
CA ALA A 520 -28.09 -6.62 9.55
C ALA A 520 -26.67 -7.19 9.60
N TRP A 521 -25.78 -6.63 10.43
CA TRP A 521 -24.42 -7.14 10.62
C TRP A 521 -24.39 -8.57 11.17
N LYS A 522 -25.23 -8.86 12.18
CA LYS A 522 -25.35 -10.22 12.75
C LYS A 522 -25.86 -11.22 11.72
N ASN A 523 -26.84 -10.83 10.90
CA ASN A 523 -27.35 -11.69 9.83
C ASN A 523 -26.28 -11.94 8.76
N PHE A 524 -25.52 -10.91 8.39
CA PHE A 524 -24.37 -11.07 7.50
C PHE A 524 -23.41 -12.15 8.03
N ILE A 525 -23.00 -12.08 9.30
CA ILE A 525 -22.10 -13.07 9.91
C ILE A 525 -22.70 -14.48 9.85
N SER A 526 -24.00 -14.62 10.14
CA SER A 526 -24.69 -15.91 10.09
C SER A 526 -24.70 -16.49 8.66
N ASP A 527 -25.11 -15.67 7.70
CA ASP A 527 -25.24 -16.06 6.29
C ASP A 527 -23.85 -16.38 5.69
N GLU A 528 -22.79 -15.66 6.09
CA GLU A 528 -21.40 -15.93 5.67
C GLU A 528 -20.89 -17.26 6.22
N LYS A 529 -21.18 -17.58 7.49
CA LYS A 529 -20.82 -18.87 8.09
C LYS A 529 -21.47 -20.04 7.35
N GLU A 530 -22.76 -19.94 7.05
CA GLU A 530 -23.49 -20.96 6.29
C GLU A 530 -22.92 -21.13 4.87
N PHE A 531 -22.65 -20.01 4.21
CA PHE A 531 -22.07 -20.00 2.87
C PHE A 531 -20.70 -20.71 2.85
N GLN A 532 -19.79 -20.35 3.74
CA GLN A 532 -18.46 -20.97 3.78
C GLN A 532 -18.50 -22.42 4.26
N GLN A 533 -19.40 -22.78 5.18
CA GLN A 533 -19.59 -24.18 5.58
C GLN A 533 -19.97 -25.06 4.38
N THR A 534 -20.76 -24.51 3.45
CA THR A 534 -21.10 -25.19 2.19
C THR A 534 -19.85 -25.39 1.33
N ASN A 535 -18.99 -24.38 1.20
CA ASN A 535 -17.72 -24.48 0.46
C ASN A 535 -16.74 -25.48 1.09
N ILE A 536 -16.59 -25.47 2.42
CA ILE A 536 -15.76 -26.45 3.15
C ILE A 536 -16.26 -27.87 2.90
N SER A 537 -17.58 -28.07 2.99
CA SER A 537 -18.21 -29.36 2.73
C SER A 537 -18.01 -29.82 1.28
N LEU A 538 -17.99 -28.90 0.31
CA LEU A 538 -17.68 -29.23 -1.10
C LEU A 538 -16.24 -29.71 -1.26
N ILE A 539 -15.27 -29.04 -0.62
CA ILE A 539 -13.86 -29.42 -0.64
C ILE A 539 -13.64 -30.82 -0.05
N GLN A 540 -14.31 -31.09 1.08
CA GLN A 540 -14.19 -32.35 1.83
C GLN A 540 -14.94 -33.54 1.20
N LYS A 541 -15.67 -33.34 0.08
CA LYS A 541 -16.25 -34.47 -0.68
C LYS A 541 -15.19 -35.39 -1.27
N TYR A 542 -14.00 -34.86 -1.52
CA TYR A 542 -12.83 -35.60 -1.97
C TYR A 542 -11.77 -35.56 -0.87
N PRO A 543 -10.88 -36.58 -0.80
CA PRO A 543 -9.81 -36.60 0.20
C PRO A 543 -9.01 -35.30 0.19
N VAL A 544 -8.87 -34.70 1.37
CA VAL A 544 -8.00 -33.54 1.60
C VAL A 544 -6.58 -34.07 1.78
N THR A 545 -5.59 -33.35 1.27
CA THR A 545 -4.18 -33.71 1.39
C THR A 545 -3.77 -33.79 2.86
N GLU A 546 -3.12 -34.89 3.24
CA GLU A 546 -2.56 -35.05 4.57
C GLU A 546 -1.33 -34.14 4.72
N ILE A 547 -1.39 -33.21 5.68
CA ILE A 547 -0.34 -32.23 5.96
C ILE A 547 0.17 -32.39 7.39
N LYS A 548 1.47 -32.25 7.58
CA LYS A 548 2.11 -32.24 8.90
C LYS A 548 2.72 -30.88 9.17
N LYS A 549 2.22 -30.20 10.21
CA LYS A 549 2.76 -28.89 10.65
C LYS A 549 4.16 -29.04 11.21
N LEU A 550 5.04 -28.13 10.78
CA LEU A 550 6.43 -28.09 11.23
C LEU A 550 6.61 -27.10 12.40
N SER A 551 5.72 -26.11 12.55
CA SER A 551 5.74 -25.15 13.65
C SER A 551 4.41 -25.13 14.42
N GLY A 552 4.48 -24.86 15.72
CA GLY A 552 3.31 -24.60 16.58
C GLY A 552 2.80 -23.16 16.53
N LYS A 553 3.56 -22.24 15.92
CA LYS A 553 3.20 -20.83 15.73
C LYS A 553 3.36 -20.44 14.26
N ALA A 554 2.45 -19.59 13.76
CA ALA A 554 2.59 -18.99 12.44
C ALA A 554 3.75 -17.96 12.43
N PHE A 555 4.29 -17.73 11.24
CA PHE A 555 5.33 -16.73 11.00
C PHE A 555 4.77 -15.41 10.43
N GLY A 556 3.45 -15.20 10.42
CA GLY A 556 2.89 -14.01 9.77
C GLY A 556 3.07 -14.08 8.25
N TRP A 557 3.41 -12.96 7.62
CA TRP A 557 3.83 -12.96 6.22
C TRP A 557 5.27 -13.45 6.12
N VAL A 558 5.62 -14.14 5.02
CA VAL A 558 6.96 -14.68 4.81
C VAL A 558 7.46 -14.38 3.41
N THR A 559 8.78 -14.18 3.28
CA THR A 559 9.44 -14.02 1.98
C THR A 559 9.36 -15.30 1.14
N HIS A 560 9.88 -15.27 -0.08
CA HIS A 560 10.29 -16.52 -0.74
C HIS A 560 11.22 -17.32 0.19
N SER A 561 11.01 -18.63 0.28
CA SER A 561 11.78 -19.52 1.15
C SER A 561 12.84 -20.24 0.33
N THR A 562 14.10 -20.15 0.75
CA THR A 562 15.18 -20.91 0.11
C THR A 562 15.51 -22.14 0.94
N TYR A 563 15.66 -23.30 0.30
CA TYR A 563 16.02 -24.55 0.97
C TYR A 563 17.52 -24.81 0.88
N ASP A 564 18.17 -24.88 2.04
CA ASP A 564 19.56 -25.31 2.17
C ASP A 564 19.61 -26.84 2.31
N LEU A 565 20.06 -27.50 1.24
CA LEU A 565 20.23 -28.95 1.18
C LEU A 565 21.24 -29.49 2.19
N SER A 566 22.29 -28.72 2.49
CA SER A 566 23.41 -29.20 3.32
C SER A 566 23.02 -29.32 4.78
N ASP A 567 22.23 -28.35 5.26
CA ASP A 567 21.80 -28.24 6.65
C ASP A 567 20.33 -28.70 6.86
N ASN A 568 19.64 -29.14 5.80
CA ASN A 568 18.22 -29.51 5.81
C ASN A 568 17.36 -28.43 6.48
N SER A 569 17.47 -27.18 5.99
CA SER A 569 16.85 -26.00 6.62
C SER A 569 16.26 -25.03 5.60
N LEU A 570 15.32 -24.19 6.03
CA LEU A 570 14.74 -23.12 5.22
C LEU A 570 15.25 -21.76 5.69
N ILE A 571 15.65 -20.91 4.75
CA ILE A 571 16.01 -19.51 5.02
C ILE A 571 14.89 -18.62 4.46
N PHE A 572 14.28 -17.80 5.33
CA PHE A 572 13.24 -16.86 4.95
C PHE A 572 13.11 -15.70 5.94
N GLY A 573 12.65 -14.55 5.45
CA GLY A 573 12.22 -13.43 6.27
C GLY A 573 10.76 -13.58 6.71
N TYR A 574 10.41 -13.01 7.86
CA TYR A 574 9.04 -13.02 8.36
C TYR A 574 8.58 -11.68 8.92
N HIS A 575 7.27 -11.43 8.90
CA HIS A 575 6.63 -10.24 9.47
C HIS A 575 5.35 -10.65 10.21
N ARG A 576 5.39 -10.64 11.55
CA ARG A 576 4.30 -11.12 12.41
C ARG A 576 4.00 -10.21 13.59
N LYS A 577 2.84 -10.46 14.20
CA LYS A 577 2.33 -9.71 15.35
C LYS A 577 3.29 -9.74 16.54
N GLY A 578 3.53 -8.55 17.11
CA GLY A 578 4.27 -8.40 18.37
C GLY A 578 5.77 -8.68 18.31
N GLU A 579 6.34 -8.85 17.12
CA GLU A 579 7.77 -9.09 16.89
C GLU A 579 8.31 -8.23 15.76
N LEU A 580 9.60 -7.89 15.82
CA LEU A 580 10.28 -7.20 14.73
C LEU A 580 10.44 -8.15 13.55
N ALA A 581 10.45 -7.60 12.33
CA ALA A 581 10.71 -8.41 11.14
C ALA A 581 12.20 -8.76 11.04
N GLU A 582 12.47 -10.02 10.72
CA GLU A 582 13.80 -10.63 10.75
C GLU A 582 13.90 -11.72 9.68
N ILE A 583 15.13 -12.04 9.27
CA ILE A 583 15.46 -13.25 8.51
C ILE A 583 15.94 -14.31 9.49
N GLN A 584 15.44 -15.53 9.31
CA GLN A 584 15.79 -16.67 10.13
C GLN A 584 16.11 -17.90 9.27
N LYS A 585 16.83 -18.84 9.88
CA LYS A 585 17.05 -20.19 9.38
C LYS A 585 16.23 -21.17 10.21
N PHE A 586 15.32 -21.90 9.59
CA PHE A 586 14.44 -22.86 10.23
C PHE A 586 14.89 -24.29 9.92
N ASP A 587 15.43 -24.98 10.93
CA ASP A 587 15.90 -26.36 10.82
C ASP A 587 14.71 -27.34 10.76
N LEU A 588 14.67 -28.19 9.73
CA LEU A 588 13.54 -29.10 9.50
C LEU A 588 13.56 -30.35 10.40
N ASN A 589 14.71 -30.69 10.98
CA ASN A 589 14.88 -31.81 11.89
C ASN A 589 14.47 -31.43 13.32
N SER A 590 15.06 -30.37 13.87
CA SER A 590 14.81 -29.89 15.23
C SER A 590 13.53 -29.07 15.34
N LYS A 591 13.07 -28.48 14.21
CA LYS A 591 11.93 -27.55 14.14
C LYS A 591 12.15 -26.27 14.93
N THR A 592 13.39 -25.80 14.97
CA THR A 592 13.78 -24.57 15.65
C THR A 592 14.24 -23.52 14.64
N SER A 593 13.97 -22.25 14.95
CA SER A 593 14.48 -21.11 14.20
C SER A 593 15.77 -20.56 14.83
N GLU A 594 16.71 -20.16 13.98
CA GLU A 594 17.91 -19.41 14.31
C GLU A 594 17.83 -18.03 13.65
N TYR A 595 18.17 -16.98 14.39
CA TYR A 595 18.24 -15.61 13.87
C TYR A 595 19.41 -15.45 12.89
N ILE A 596 19.18 -14.78 11.76
CA ILE A 596 20.21 -14.51 10.74
C ILE A 596 20.46 -13.00 10.58
N ALA A 597 19.41 -12.23 10.32
CA ALA A 597 19.53 -10.80 10.04
C ALA A 597 18.26 -10.03 10.43
N THR A 598 18.38 -8.72 10.62
CA THR A 598 17.22 -7.85 10.88
C THR A 598 16.61 -7.32 9.59
N LEU A 599 15.29 -7.13 9.55
CA LEU A 599 14.58 -6.47 8.45
C LEU A 599 13.89 -5.21 8.97
N PRO A 600 14.54 -4.04 8.91
CA PRO A 600 14.02 -2.83 9.55
C PRO A 600 12.77 -2.26 8.86
N THR A 601 12.58 -2.56 7.57
CA THR A 601 11.55 -1.96 6.70
C THR A 601 10.86 -3.04 5.86
N PRO A 602 10.11 -3.96 6.49
CA PRO A 602 9.41 -5.02 5.76
C PRO A 602 8.23 -4.44 4.98
N SER A 603 7.99 -4.92 3.76
CA SER A 603 6.69 -4.73 3.10
C SER A 603 5.60 -5.53 3.83
N LEU A 604 4.33 -5.28 3.50
CA LEU A 604 3.25 -5.93 4.21
C LEU A 604 3.23 -7.43 3.91
N VAL A 605 3.24 -7.80 2.62
CA VAL A 605 2.88 -9.13 2.16
C VAL A 605 4.12 -9.93 1.73
N GLN A 606 4.97 -9.32 0.91
CA GLN A 606 6.20 -9.95 0.43
C GLN A 606 7.33 -9.93 1.46
N VAL A 607 7.22 -9.05 2.47
CA VAL A 607 8.21 -8.79 3.53
C VAL A 607 9.52 -8.20 2.98
N ALA A 608 10.25 -8.97 2.18
CA ALA A 608 11.50 -8.60 1.50
C ALA A 608 11.76 -9.59 0.35
N ALA A 609 12.65 -9.23 -0.59
CA ALA A 609 13.20 -10.19 -1.54
C ALA A 609 14.39 -10.91 -0.90
N VAL A 610 14.52 -12.23 -1.12
CA VAL A 610 15.58 -13.07 -0.56
C VAL A 610 16.08 -14.07 -1.60
N ALA A 611 17.40 -14.25 -1.71
CA ALA A 611 18.03 -15.31 -2.50
C ALA A 611 19.26 -15.86 -1.76
N TYR A 612 19.62 -17.14 -1.95
CA TYR A 612 20.72 -17.78 -1.23
C TYR A 612 21.62 -18.60 -2.16
N ASP A 613 22.92 -18.32 -2.15
CA ASP A 613 23.96 -19.08 -2.83
C ASP A 613 24.53 -20.15 -1.89
N GLU A 614 24.25 -21.42 -2.18
CA GLU A 614 24.65 -22.56 -1.34
C GLU A 614 26.17 -22.77 -1.34
N SER A 615 26.86 -22.44 -2.44
CA SER A 615 28.28 -22.75 -2.60
C SER A 615 29.16 -21.79 -1.81
N TYR A 616 28.79 -20.50 -1.81
CA TYR A 616 29.50 -19.47 -1.04
C TYR A 616 28.88 -19.20 0.33
N LYS A 617 27.69 -19.76 0.61
CA LYS A 617 26.86 -19.43 1.77
C LYS A 617 26.57 -17.94 1.89
N ASN A 618 26.31 -17.29 0.76
CA ASN A 618 25.92 -15.88 0.71
C ASN A 618 24.40 -15.76 0.64
N LEU A 619 23.82 -15.03 1.57
CA LEU A 619 22.43 -14.61 1.57
C LEU A 619 22.32 -13.21 0.95
N PHE A 620 21.39 -13.01 0.03
CA PHE A 620 21.05 -11.72 -0.54
C PHE A 620 19.64 -11.33 -0.11
N TYR A 621 19.46 -10.08 0.31
CA TYR A 621 18.15 -9.58 0.71
C TYR A 621 18.00 -8.08 0.48
N THR A 622 16.76 -7.61 0.52
CA THR A 622 16.42 -6.19 0.35
C THR A 622 16.00 -5.52 1.65
N THR A 623 16.40 -4.27 1.82
CA THR A 623 15.81 -3.32 2.80
C THR A 623 15.06 -2.22 2.04
N ASN A 624 14.44 -1.28 2.75
CA ASN A 624 13.56 -0.24 2.20
C ASN A 624 12.36 -0.79 1.39
N ASN A 625 11.77 -1.90 1.84
CA ASN A 625 10.69 -2.59 1.11
C ASN A 625 9.31 -1.94 1.24
N ASN A 626 9.09 -1.02 2.20
CA ASN A 626 7.80 -0.36 2.41
C ASN A 626 7.86 1.17 2.31
N GLN A 627 9.05 1.73 2.19
CA GLN A 627 9.33 3.16 2.22
C GLN A 627 10.62 3.40 1.42
N LEU A 628 10.62 4.41 0.55
CA LEU A 628 11.77 4.79 -0.28
C LEU A 628 12.15 3.70 -1.31
N TYR A 629 13.41 3.72 -1.74
CA TYR A 629 13.96 2.87 -2.79
C TYR A 629 14.74 1.70 -2.17
N ARG A 630 14.52 0.49 -2.69
CA ARG A 630 15.14 -0.73 -2.16
C ARG A 630 16.66 -0.71 -2.32
N ASP A 631 17.33 -1.11 -1.24
CA ASP A 631 18.72 -1.52 -1.23
C ASP A 631 18.84 -3.03 -1.42
N VAL A 632 19.96 -3.50 -1.99
CA VAL A 632 20.33 -4.92 -2.03
C VAL A 632 21.57 -5.15 -1.18
N TRP A 633 21.44 -6.05 -0.21
CA TRP A 633 22.48 -6.46 0.73
C TRP A 633 22.95 -7.88 0.44
N GLN A 634 24.20 -8.16 0.80
CA GLN A 634 24.79 -9.49 0.88
C GLN A 634 25.23 -9.75 2.32
N LEU A 635 24.93 -10.94 2.85
CA LEU A 635 25.43 -11.45 4.12
C LEU A 635 26.17 -12.77 3.88
N ASP A 636 27.45 -12.82 4.23
CA ASP A 636 28.25 -14.05 4.23
C ASP A 636 28.01 -14.83 5.53
N LEU A 637 27.30 -15.96 5.44
CA LEU A 637 26.95 -16.78 6.60
C LEU A 637 28.13 -17.56 7.19
N ASN A 638 29.32 -17.50 6.59
CA ASN A 638 30.51 -18.13 7.19
C ASN A 638 31.17 -17.26 8.26
N ASN A 639 31.00 -15.94 8.19
CA ASN A 639 31.69 -14.97 9.05
C ASN A 639 30.82 -13.79 9.51
N ASP A 640 29.51 -13.85 9.22
CA ASP A 640 28.49 -12.85 9.57
C ASP A 640 28.79 -11.44 9.04
N LYS A 641 29.48 -11.35 7.89
CA LYS A 641 29.79 -10.07 7.26
C LYS A 641 28.69 -9.61 6.32
N GLU A 642 28.08 -8.49 6.65
CA GLU A 642 27.08 -7.79 5.84
C GLU A 642 27.74 -6.72 4.94
N ILE A 643 27.30 -6.64 3.67
CA ILE A 643 27.80 -5.72 2.65
C ILE A 643 26.62 -5.15 1.86
N LEU A 644 26.50 -3.83 1.82
CA LEU A 644 25.58 -3.14 0.91
C LEU A 644 26.12 -3.25 -0.52
N LEU A 645 25.45 -4.03 -1.37
CA LEU A 645 25.85 -4.22 -2.77
C LEU A 645 25.36 -3.07 -3.65
N PHE A 646 24.04 -2.81 -3.61
CA PHE A 646 23.41 -1.84 -4.50
C PHE A 646 22.44 -0.96 -3.70
N ARG A 647 22.87 0.27 -3.41
CA ARG A 647 22.05 1.29 -2.75
C ARG A 647 21.00 1.88 -3.70
N ASP A 648 19.79 2.11 -3.21
CA ASP A 648 18.66 2.76 -3.93
C ASP A 648 18.45 2.17 -5.34
N SER A 649 18.75 0.89 -5.49
CA SER A 649 18.79 0.21 -6.78
C SER A 649 17.40 -0.18 -7.26
N ARG A 650 16.42 -0.20 -6.35
CA ARG A 650 15.01 -0.56 -6.60
C ARG A 650 14.80 -1.98 -7.09
N ILE A 651 15.82 -2.82 -6.92
CA ILE A 651 15.81 -4.23 -7.33
C ILE A 651 15.09 -5.04 -6.24
N GLY A 652 14.04 -5.74 -6.62
CA GLY A 652 13.35 -6.74 -5.81
C GLY A 652 13.29 -8.09 -6.53
N GLN A 653 12.43 -8.99 -6.05
CA GLN A 653 12.16 -10.31 -6.68
C GLN A 653 13.45 -11.08 -7.00
N LEU A 654 14.33 -11.24 -6.01
CA LEU A 654 15.67 -11.77 -6.18
C LEU A 654 15.67 -13.29 -6.43
N THR A 655 16.61 -13.75 -7.25
CA THR A 655 16.94 -15.18 -7.41
C THR A 655 18.42 -15.34 -7.78
N ILE A 656 18.98 -16.54 -7.65
CA ILE A 656 20.39 -16.80 -7.95
C ILE A 656 20.57 -18.05 -8.79
N SER A 657 21.51 -17.99 -9.73
CA SER A 657 21.99 -19.18 -10.44
C SER A 657 23.00 -19.93 -9.59
N GLN A 658 22.66 -21.14 -9.14
CA GLN A 658 23.59 -21.99 -8.37
C GLN A 658 24.80 -22.48 -9.19
N THR A 659 24.77 -22.35 -10.52
CA THR A 659 25.87 -22.77 -11.41
C THR A 659 26.83 -21.63 -11.74
N THR A 660 26.30 -20.43 -12.01
CA THR A 660 27.10 -19.26 -12.44
C THR A 660 27.28 -18.23 -11.33
N HIS A 661 26.60 -18.40 -10.19
CA HIS A 661 26.58 -17.48 -9.05
C HIS A 661 26.11 -16.07 -9.41
N GLU A 662 25.37 -15.92 -10.50
CA GLU A 662 24.79 -14.64 -10.92
C GLU A 662 23.54 -14.35 -10.09
N LEU A 663 23.47 -13.13 -9.53
CA LEU A 663 22.29 -12.61 -8.83
C LEU A 663 21.35 -11.96 -9.86
N TRP A 664 20.08 -12.34 -9.86
CA TRP A 664 19.04 -11.80 -10.73
C TRP A 664 17.96 -11.11 -9.90
N GLY A 665 17.25 -10.16 -10.51
CA GLY A 665 16.13 -9.46 -9.87
C GLY A 665 15.31 -8.64 -10.85
N ILE A 666 14.26 -8.01 -10.33
CA ILE A 666 13.40 -7.06 -11.06
C ILE A 666 13.63 -5.66 -10.51
N GLN A 667 14.09 -4.75 -11.35
CA GLN A 667 14.23 -3.33 -11.06
C GLN A 667 12.97 -2.57 -11.47
N HIS A 668 12.49 -1.66 -10.62
CA HIS A 668 11.39 -0.73 -10.92
C HIS A 668 11.91 0.66 -11.26
N GLN A 669 11.46 1.24 -12.37
CA GLN A 669 11.83 2.60 -12.79
C GLN A 669 10.77 3.21 -13.72
N SER A 670 10.32 4.43 -13.40
CA SER A 670 9.35 5.19 -14.21
C SER A 670 8.04 4.42 -14.47
N GLY A 671 7.62 3.61 -13.49
CA GLY A 671 6.44 2.75 -13.58
C GLY A 671 6.61 1.49 -14.44
N LYS A 672 7.83 1.14 -14.87
CA LYS A 672 8.19 -0.06 -15.65
C LYS A 672 8.96 -1.08 -14.81
N ALA A 673 8.79 -2.36 -15.15
CA ALA A 673 9.62 -3.45 -14.64
C ALA A 673 10.78 -3.78 -15.61
N ILE A 674 11.95 -4.08 -15.06
CA ILE A 674 13.17 -4.41 -15.81
C ILE A 674 13.81 -5.66 -15.20
N LEU A 675 14.01 -6.70 -16.00
CA LEU A 675 14.81 -7.86 -15.60
C LEU A 675 16.29 -7.46 -15.60
N VAL A 676 16.94 -7.63 -14.46
CA VAL A 676 18.35 -7.28 -14.26
C VAL A 676 19.13 -8.46 -13.69
N LYS A 677 20.45 -8.43 -13.89
CA LYS A 677 21.36 -9.35 -13.25
C LYS A 677 22.72 -8.75 -12.91
N SER A 678 23.42 -9.37 -11.99
CA SER A 678 24.78 -9.04 -11.59
C SER A 678 25.64 -10.30 -11.52
N LYS A 679 26.77 -10.29 -12.23
CA LYS A 679 27.72 -11.40 -12.22
C LYS A 679 28.59 -11.32 -10.97
N TYR A 680 28.94 -12.46 -10.39
CA TYR A 680 29.98 -12.54 -9.36
C TYR A 680 31.27 -11.85 -9.85
N PRO A 681 31.93 -10.96 -9.07
CA PRO A 681 31.72 -10.67 -7.65
C PRO A 681 30.76 -9.49 -7.34
N TYR A 682 29.70 -9.33 -8.11
CA TYR A 682 28.59 -8.37 -7.92
C TYR A 682 28.97 -6.89 -8.01
N SER A 683 29.94 -6.56 -8.85
CA SER A 683 30.43 -5.17 -8.99
C SER A 683 29.50 -4.25 -9.77
N GLU A 684 28.62 -4.79 -10.62
CA GLU A 684 27.70 -4.00 -11.45
C GLU A 684 26.40 -4.76 -11.75
N VAL A 685 25.32 -4.00 -11.95
CA VAL A 685 24.02 -4.51 -12.41
C VAL A 685 23.87 -4.25 -13.90
N ARG A 686 23.35 -5.23 -14.65
CA ARG A 686 23.07 -5.14 -16.08
C ARG A 686 21.59 -5.42 -16.34
N SER A 687 20.96 -4.58 -17.16
CA SER A 687 19.62 -4.84 -17.66
C SER A 687 19.65 -5.91 -18.75
N VAL A 688 18.66 -6.79 -18.71
CA VAL A 688 18.52 -7.95 -19.61
C VAL A 688 17.28 -7.78 -20.49
N ALA A 689 16.15 -7.37 -19.91
CA ALA A 689 14.91 -7.11 -20.64
C ALA A 689 14.10 -6.00 -19.95
N VAL A 690 13.44 -5.14 -20.73
CA VAL A 690 12.53 -4.09 -20.24
C VAL A 690 11.12 -4.41 -20.69
N PHE A 691 10.16 -4.27 -19.76
CA PHE A 691 8.76 -4.58 -20.01
C PHE A 691 7.92 -3.31 -20.20
N ASN A 692 6.75 -3.46 -20.81
CA ASN A 692 5.82 -2.36 -21.01
C ASN A 692 5.23 -1.90 -19.68
N VAL A 693 4.77 -0.64 -19.63
CA VAL A 693 3.99 -0.16 -18.47
C VAL A 693 2.74 -1.04 -18.34
N GLY A 694 2.53 -1.59 -17.14
CA GLY A 694 1.43 -2.50 -16.82
C GLY A 694 1.74 -3.99 -17.03
N ASP A 695 2.90 -4.34 -17.58
CA ASP A 695 3.42 -5.72 -17.51
C ASP A 695 4.40 -5.81 -16.32
N GLU A 696 4.20 -6.79 -15.44
CA GLU A 696 4.99 -6.94 -14.21
C GLU A 696 5.48 -8.39 -14.07
N PHE A 697 6.69 -8.55 -13.53
CA PHE A 697 7.31 -9.86 -13.28
C PHE A 697 7.54 -10.05 -11.80
N SER A 698 7.23 -11.24 -11.28
CA SER A 698 7.45 -11.59 -9.88
C SER A 698 7.88 -13.05 -9.73
N ASP A 699 8.28 -13.42 -8.50
CA ASP A 699 8.62 -14.78 -8.09
C ASP A 699 9.65 -15.47 -9.02
N LEU A 700 10.79 -14.81 -9.25
CA LEU A 700 11.86 -15.37 -10.09
C LEU A 700 12.45 -16.65 -9.48
N SER A 701 12.65 -17.68 -10.30
CA SER A 701 13.29 -18.93 -9.90
C SER A 701 14.15 -19.52 -11.01
N ILE A 702 15.45 -19.65 -10.79
CA ILE A 702 16.38 -20.29 -11.73
C ILE A 702 16.58 -21.76 -11.34
N ASN A 703 16.56 -22.66 -12.33
CA ASN A 703 16.79 -24.07 -12.08
C ASN A 703 18.25 -24.34 -11.65
N ARG A 704 18.53 -25.46 -10.98
CA ARG A 704 19.90 -25.76 -10.50
C ARG A 704 20.96 -25.84 -11.60
N LYS A 705 20.57 -26.12 -12.85
CA LYS A 705 21.45 -26.13 -14.03
C LYS A 705 21.82 -24.72 -14.52
N GLY A 706 21.16 -23.67 -14.04
CA GLY A 706 21.44 -22.29 -14.40
C GLY A 706 21.02 -21.90 -15.83
N ASN A 707 20.18 -22.69 -16.50
CA ASN A 707 19.84 -22.49 -17.91
C ASN A 707 18.36 -22.10 -18.16
N LEU A 708 17.47 -22.34 -17.19
CA LEU A 708 16.05 -21.98 -17.29
C LEU A 708 15.64 -21.05 -16.13
N LEU A 709 14.96 -19.96 -16.48
CA LEU A 709 14.30 -19.05 -15.54
C LEU A 709 12.79 -19.30 -15.59
N ALA A 710 12.18 -19.56 -14.44
CA ALA A 710 10.75 -19.48 -14.24
C ALA A 710 10.39 -18.15 -13.57
N ALA A 711 9.24 -17.59 -13.92
CA ALA A 711 8.71 -16.36 -13.34
C ALA A 711 7.18 -16.34 -13.43
N VAL A 712 6.56 -15.45 -12.68
CA VAL A 712 5.17 -15.05 -12.85
C VAL A 712 5.13 -13.77 -13.68
N LEU A 713 4.32 -13.76 -14.74
CA LEU A 713 4.03 -12.61 -15.57
C LEU A 713 2.61 -12.13 -15.31
N HIS A 714 2.47 -10.87 -14.92
CA HIS A 714 1.22 -10.13 -14.81
C HIS A 714 1.08 -9.19 -16.00
N ARG A 715 -0.12 -9.11 -16.56
CA ARG A 715 -0.42 -8.21 -17.67
C ARG A 715 -1.56 -7.27 -17.32
N SER A 716 -1.48 -6.05 -17.87
CA SER A 716 -2.51 -5.00 -17.73
C SER A 716 -3.93 -5.44 -18.08
N ASN A 717 -4.09 -6.52 -18.84
CA ASN A 717 -5.39 -7.02 -19.22
C ASN A 717 -6.09 -7.88 -18.13
N GLY A 718 -5.47 -8.25 -17.00
CA GLY A 718 -6.05 -9.22 -16.06
C GLY A 718 -5.31 -10.55 -15.95
N GLN A 719 -4.46 -10.87 -16.92
CA GLN A 719 -3.87 -12.21 -17.05
C GLN A 719 -2.62 -12.34 -16.18
N GLN A 720 -2.58 -13.44 -15.43
CA GLN A 720 -1.43 -13.88 -14.68
C GLN A 720 -1.00 -15.26 -15.17
N SER A 721 0.30 -15.45 -15.37
CA SER A 721 0.86 -16.66 -15.99
C SER A 721 2.18 -17.07 -15.37
N VAL A 722 2.39 -18.37 -15.17
CA VAL A 722 3.74 -18.92 -14.97
C VAL A 722 4.39 -19.13 -16.34
N ILE A 723 5.60 -18.62 -16.49
CA ILE A 723 6.39 -18.72 -17.72
C ILE A 723 7.73 -19.40 -17.46
N ILE A 724 8.33 -19.98 -18.50
CA ILE A 724 9.70 -20.49 -18.51
C ILE A 724 10.46 -19.85 -19.68
N SER A 725 11.68 -19.37 -19.42
CA SER A 725 12.58 -18.77 -20.41
C SER A 725 13.93 -19.49 -20.40
N ASP A 726 14.50 -19.72 -21.60
CA ASP A 726 15.92 -20.08 -21.73
C ASP A 726 16.77 -18.82 -21.62
N ILE A 727 17.68 -18.81 -20.66
CA ILE A 727 18.49 -17.64 -20.32
C ILE A 727 19.94 -17.72 -20.82
N THR A 728 20.30 -18.78 -21.54
CA THR A 728 21.68 -19.04 -21.96
C THR A 728 22.16 -18.09 -23.07
N GLY A 729 21.27 -17.70 -23.99
CA GLY A 729 21.57 -16.82 -25.12
C GLY A 729 21.56 -15.32 -24.81
N LEU A 730 21.00 -14.91 -23.66
CA LEU A 730 20.79 -13.49 -23.32
C LEU A 730 22.09 -12.69 -23.23
N GLU A 731 23.20 -13.34 -22.86
CA GLU A 731 24.54 -12.72 -22.86
C GLU A 731 25.06 -12.39 -24.27
N SER A 732 24.59 -13.09 -25.28
CA SER A 732 24.96 -12.87 -26.68
C SER A 732 24.04 -11.85 -27.36
N GLY A 733 23.12 -11.23 -26.60
CA GLY A 733 22.12 -10.30 -27.12
C GLY A 733 20.90 -11.00 -27.74
N GLU A 734 20.60 -12.25 -27.38
CA GLU A 734 19.33 -12.84 -27.80
C GLU A 734 18.15 -12.18 -27.06
N PRO A 735 16.98 -12.03 -27.71
CA PRO A 735 15.81 -11.47 -27.06
C PRO A 735 15.31 -12.38 -25.92
N PHE A 736 14.72 -11.78 -24.89
CA PHE A 736 14.05 -12.54 -23.84
C PHE A 736 12.78 -13.20 -24.39
N LEU A 737 12.86 -14.51 -24.63
CA LEU A 737 11.75 -15.34 -25.10
C LEU A 737 11.28 -16.28 -23.99
N PHE A 738 9.98 -16.53 -23.93
CA PHE A 738 9.40 -17.41 -22.91
C PHE A 738 8.25 -18.27 -23.45
N LYS A 739 8.07 -19.44 -22.82
CA LYS A 739 6.91 -20.33 -22.95
C LYS A 739 5.99 -20.10 -21.76
N THR A 740 4.71 -19.83 -22.00
CA THR A 740 3.68 -19.87 -20.94
C THR A 740 3.40 -21.32 -20.56
N VAL A 741 3.57 -21.66 -19.28
CA VAL A 741 3.28 -22.99 -18.73
C VAL A 741 1.81 -23.10 -18.38
N SER A 742 1.29 -22.13 -17.62
CA SER A 742 -0.12 -22.07 -17.26
C SER A 742 -0.53 -20.64 -16.96
N SER A 743 -1.77 -20.30 -17.30
CA SER A 743 -2.44 -19.08 -16.85
C SER A 743 -3.67 -19.38 -15.98
N ASN A 744 -3.88 -20.66 -15.64
CA ASN A 744 -5.08 -21.08 -14.93
C ASN A 744 -4.95 -20.81 -13.44
N GLY A 745 -5.98 -20.22 -12.84
CA GLY A 745 -6.06 -20.01 -11.40
C GLY A 745 -5.08 -18.97 -10.84
N SER A 746 -4.68 -17.96 -11.60
CA SER A 746 -3.72 -16.92 -11.15
C SER A 746 -2.48 -17.51 -10.46
N PRO A 747 -1.63 -18.23 -11.20
CA PRO A 747 -0.56 -19.05 -10.63
C PRO A 747 0.60 -18.20 -10.06
N GLU A 748 1.17 -18.62 -8.94
CA GLU A 748 2.19 -17.89 -8.16
C GLU A 748 3.30 -18.79 -7.61
N ASN A 749 4.42 -18.17 -7.19
CA ASN A 749 5.54 -18.80 -6.50
C ASN A 749 6.10 -20.05 -7.22
N PRO A 750 6.51 -19.97 -8.51
CA PRO A 750 7.15 -21.08 -9.19
C PRO A 750 8.46 -21.50 -8.49
N SER A 751 8.70 -22.80 -8.41
CA SER A 751 9.93 -23.39 -7.88
C SER A 751 10.32 -24.66 -8.63
N TRP A 752 11.61 -24.90 -8.75
CA TRP A 752 12.13 -26.06 -9.48
C TRP A 752 12.33 -27.26 -8.57
N SER A 753 12.09 -28.45 -9.12
CA SER A 753 12.62 -29.69 -8.56
C SER A 753 14.15 -29.70 -8.49
N ILE A 754 14.69 -30.48 -7.55
CA ILE A 754 16.13 -30.62 -7.30
C ILE A 754 16.85 -31.12 -8.57
N ASP A 755 16.22 -32.01 -9.35
CA ASP A 755 16.80 -32.52 -10.60
C ASP A 755 16.50 -31.65 -11.84
N GLY A 756 15.68 -30.62 -11.68
CA GLY A 756 15.27 -29.67 -12.72
C GLY A 756 14.34 -30.24 -13.78
N LYS A 757 13.70 -31.40 -13.55
CA LYS A 757 12.74 -32.01 -14.52
C LYS A 757 11.31 -31.55 -14.33
N TYR A 758 10.97 -31.08 -13.14
CA TYR A 758 9.65 -30.58 -12.76
C TYR A 758 9.70 -29.12 -12.32
N LEU A 759 8.62 -28.41 -12.63
CA LEU A 759 8.31 -27.08 -12.07
C LEU A 759 7.06 -27.21 -11.17
N TYR A 760 7.09 -26.58 -10.01
CA TYR A 760 5.98 -26.51 -9.06
C TYR A 760 5.51 -25.06 -8.88
N TRP A 761 4.24 -24.84 -8.57
CA TRP A 761 3.68 -23.52 -8.24
C TRP A 761 2.37 -23.69 -7.46
N ASN A 762 1.83 -22.62 -6.87
CA ASN A 762 0.48 -22.61 -6.32
C ASN A 762 -0.51 -21.87 -7.25
N ALA A 763 -1.76 -22.32 -7.32
CA ALA A 763 -2.81 -21.65 -8.10
C ALA A 763 -4.21 -21.95 -7.54
N TYR A 764 -5.18 -21.11 -7.89
CA TYR A 764 -6.57 -21.11 -7.44
C TYR A 764 -7.55 -21.67 -8.49
N THR A 765 -7.19 -22.71 -9.25
CA THR A 765 -8.04 -23.17 -10.37
C THR A 765 -9.44 -23.59 -9.95
N ASN A 766 -9.61 -24.08 -8.71
CA ASN A 766 -10.90 -24.43 -8.10
C ASN A 766 -11.38 -23.40 -7.06
N GLY A 767 -10.71 -22.24 -6.99
CA GLY A 767 -10.90 -21.18 -5.98
C GLY A 767 -10.20 -21.40 -4.64
N VAL A 768 -9.32 -22.41 -4.56
CA VAL A 768 -8.44 -22.64 -3.41
C VAL A 768 -7.01 -22.77 -3.89
N SER A 769 -6.06 -22.14 -3.18
CA SER A 769 -4.64 -22.25 -3.51
C SER A 769 -4.16 -23.69 -3.32
N ASN A 770 -3.88 -24.38 -4.42
CA ASN A 770 -3.35 -25.75 -4.44
C ASN A 770 -2.01 -25.78 -5.17
N ILE A 771 -1.17 -26.78 -4.87
CA ILE A 771 0.12 -26.97 -5.52
C ILE A 771 -0.05 -27.80 -6.79
N TYR A 772 0.60 -27.38 -7.87
CA TYR A 772 0.63 -28.05 -9.16
C TYR A 772 2.07 -28.44 -9.52
N LYS A 773 2.19 -29.45 -10.38
CA LYS A 773 3.45 -29.93 -10.96
C LYS A 773 3.35 -29.91 -12.48
N PHE A 774 4.38 -29.41 -13.14
CA PHE A 774 4.56 -29.51 -14.59
C PHE A 774 5.78 -30.39 -14.91
N ASP A 775 5.60 -31.36 -15.79
CA ASP A 775 6.67 -32.22 -16.31
C ASP A 775 7.20 -31.67 -17.63
N LEU A 776 8.48 -31.31 -17.66
CA LEU A 776 9.11 -30.69 -18.83
C LEU A 776 9.25 -31.65 -20.04
N GLN A 777 9.15 -32.96 -19.83
CA GLN A 777 9.25 -33.95 -20.91
C GLN A 777 7.90 -34.26 -21.55
N THR A 778 6.85 -34.38 -20.74
CA THR A 778 5.52 -34.76 -21.22
C THR A 778 4.61 -33.56 -21.47
N ASP A 779 5.00 -32.36 -21.02
CA ASP A 779 4.15 -31.17 -20.94
C ASP A 779 2.87 -31.38 -20.10
N GLU A 780 2.84 -32.39 -19.21
CA GLU A 780 1.67 -32.68 -18.35
C GLU A 780 1.65 -31.79 -17.11
N ILE A 781 0.49 -31.19 -16.82
CA ILE A 781 0.21 -30.47 -15.56
C ILE A 781 -0.63 -31.36 -14.65
N VAL A 782 -0.17 -31.57 -13.42
CA VAL A 782 -0.81 -32.43 -12.42
C VAL A 782 -1.05 -31.66 -11.11
N PRO A 783 -2.29 -31.59 -10.60
CA PRO A 783 -2.53 -31.07 -9.26
C PRO A 783 -2.01 -32.05 -8.20
N LEU A 784 -1.29 -31.52 -7.21
CA LEU A 784 -0.70 -32.30 -6.12
C LEU A 784 -1.55 -32.24 -4.85
N THR A 785 -2.30 -31.17 -4.62
CA THR A 785 -3.01 -30.96 -3.35
C THR A 785 -4.48 -30.62 -3.52
N ASN A 786 -5.30 -31.03 -2.53
CA ASN A 786 -6.65 -30.54 -2.29
C ASN A 786 -6.70 -30.07 -0.82
N THR A 787 -6.82 -28.77 -0.58
CA THR A 787 -6.81 -28.21 0.79
C THR A 787 -7.99 -27.30 1.07
N VAL A 788 -8.26 -27.05 2.36
CA VAL A 788 -9.30 -26.10 2.79
C VAL A 788 -8.73 -24.68 2.91
N ASN A 789 -7.59 -24.52 3.58
CA ASN A 789 -7.03 -23.21 3.91
C ASN A 789 -6.12 -22.64 2.80
N GLY A 790 -5.59 -23.49 1.91
CA GLY A 790 -4.65 -23.09 0.85
C GLY A 790 -3.19 -23.33 1.21
N LEU A 791 -2.40 -23.74 0.21
CA LEU A 791 -0.95 -23.96 0.31
C LEU A 791 -0.20 -23.08 -0.69
N PHE A 792 0.95 -22.55 -0.26
CA PHE A 792 1.73 -21.55 -0.99
C PHE A 792 3.22 -21.87 -0.96
N LYS A 793 4.00 -21.23 -1.86
CA LYS A 793 5.47 -21.30 -1.87
C LYS A 793 5.99 -22.75 -1.78
N PRO A 794 5.68 -23.63 -2.74
CA PRO A 794 6.11 -25.01 -2.71
C PRO A 794 7.63 -25.12 -2.83
N VAL A 795 8.25 -26.00 -2.04
CA VAL A 795 9.69 -26.29 -2.10
C VAL A 795 9.90 -27.81 -1.96
N GLU A 796 10.52 -28.43 -2.97
CA GLU A 796 10.86 -29.86 -2.91
C GLU A 796 12.02 -30.10 -1.93
N ILE A 797 11.84 -31.06 -1.01
CA ILE A 797 12.88 -31.46 -0.04
C ILE A 797 13.41 -32.87 -0.32
N SER A 798 12.61 -33.73 -0.96
CA SER A 798 12.99 -35.06 -1.45
C SER A 798 12.09 -35.43 -2.63
N SER A 799 12.42 -36.52 -3.34
CA SER A 799 11.63 -37.02 -4.48
C SER A 799 10.17 -37.37 -4.16
N ASP A 800 9.83 -37.53 -2.87
CA ASP A 800 8.49 -37.90 -2.41
C ASP A 800 7.86 -36.89 -1.43
N SER A 801 8.58 -35.85 -1.02
CA SER A 801 8.14 -34.93 0.03
C SER A 801 8.39 -33.47 -0.34
N MET A 802 7.42 -32.63 0.02
CA MET A 802 7.42 -31.20 -0.29
C MET A 802 7.03 -30.38 0.94
N ILE A 803 7.66 -29.22 1.06
CA ILE A 803 7.24 -28.18 2.01
C ILE A 803 6.38 -27.15 1.28
N ALA A 804 5.37 -26.65 1.99
CA ALA A 804 4.61 -25.48 1.59
C ALA A 804 4.25 -24.63 2.82
N MET A 805 3.77 -23.43 2.58
CA MET A 805 3.23 -22.53 3.60
C MET A 805 1.70 -22.65 3.61
N GLU A 806 1.13 -23.16 4.71
CA GLU A 806 -0.32 -23.18 4.93
C GLU A 806 -0.78 -21.81 5.43
N PHE A 807 -1.81 -21.24 4.80
CA PHE A 807 -2.42 -20.00 5.26
C PHE A 807 -3.19 -20.18 6.58
N SER A 808 -3.07 -19.20 7.47
CA SER A 808 -3.90 -19.06 8.66
C SER A 808 -4.16 -17.57 8.93
N LEU A 809 -5.10 -17.25 9.83
CA LEU A 809 -5.40 -15.86 10.17
C LEU A 809 -4.24 -15.14 10.89
N GLU A 810 -3.28 -15.89 11.45
CA GLU A 810 -2.04 -15.37 12.03
C GLU A 810 -0.86 -15.44 11.04
N GLY A 811 -1.14 -15.76 9.77
CA GLY A 811 -0.19 -15.86 8.67
C GLY A 811 0.24 -17.29 8.34
N PHE A 812 1.39 -17.43 7.71
CA PHE A 812 1.88 -18.68 7.15
C PHE A 812 2.49 -19.61 8.20
N THR A 813 2.15 -20.89 8.11
CA THR A 813 2.76 -21.96 8.89
C THR A 813 3.42 -22.97 7.94
N PRO A 814 4.71 -23.31 8.11
CA PRO A 814 5.36 -24.32 7.28
C PRO A 814 4.76 -25.71 7.55
N VAL A 815 4.42 -26.42 6.48
CA VAL A 815 3.88 -27.77 6.51
C VAL A 815 4.64 -28.66 5.53
N VAL A 816 4.68 -29.97 5.82
CA VAL A 816 5.19 -30.99 4.90
C VAL A 816 4.06 -31.90 4.44
N PHE A 817 4.08 -32.30 3.17
CA PHE A 817 3.14 -33.27 2.59
C PHE A 817 3.83 -34.15 1.55
N LYS A 818 3.20 -35.28 1.23
CA LYS A 818 3.70 -36.24 0.23
C LYS A 818 3.39 -35.76 -1.19
N ILE A 819 4.37 -35.83 -2.08
CA ILE A 819 4.20 -35.57 -3.52
C ILE A 819 3.39 -36.72 -4.13
N ALA A 820 2.09 -36.49 -4.31
CA ALA A 820 1.16 -37.45 -4.90
C ALA A 820 0.13 -36.72 -5.77
N LYS A 821 -0.36 -37.38 -6.83
CA LYS A 821 -1.42 -36.84 -7.68
C LYS A 821 -2.72 -36.78 -6.89
N THR A 822 -3.37 -35.61 -6.92
CA THR A 822 -4.75 -35.46 -6.48
C THR A 822 -5.69 -35.68 -7.67
N GLU A 823 -6.66 -36.58 -7.54
CA GLU A 823 -7.51 -36.94 -8.68
C GLU A 823 -8.59 -35.90 -9.00
N LYS A 824 -9.10 -35.18 -7.99
CA LYS A 824 -10.23 -34.26 -8.15
C LYS A 824 -10.10 -33.02 -7.27
N LEU A 825 -10.35 -31.86 -7.86
CA LEU A 825 -10.37 -30.55 -7.21
C LEU A 825 -11.78 -29.95 -7.31
N PRO A 826 -12.60 -30.06 -6.26
CA PRO A 826 -13.95 -29.49 -6.27
C PRO A 826 -13.89 -27.95 -6.27
N ALA A 827 -14.57 -27.33 -7.23
CA ALA A 827 -14.76 -25.89 -7.32
C ALA A 827 -15.65 -25.36 -6.19
N ILE A 828 -15.16 -24.33 -5.49
CA ILE A 828 -15.95 -23.58 -4.51
C ILE A 828 -16.97 -22.68 -5.21
N ASN A 829 -17.94 -22.18 -4.44
CA ASN A 829 -18.80 -21.09 -4.88
C ASN A 829 -18.21 -19.76 -4.41
N TYR A 830 -18.37 -18.72 -5.23
CA TYR A 830 -18.01 -17.35 -4.88
C TYR A 830 -19.26 -16.59 -4.47
N PHE A 831 -19.16 -15.80 -3.40
CA PHE A 831 -20.29 -14.99 -2.96
C PHE A 831 -20.58 -13.85 -3.92
N GLY A 832 -19.54 -13.23 -4.48
CA GLY A 832 -19.69 -12.24 -5.54
C GLY A 832 -20.47 -12.78 -6.75
N GLN A 833 -20.34 -14.08 -7.05
CA GLN A 833 -21.13 -14.72 -8.10
C GLN A 833 -22.61 -14.81 -7.74
N LYS A 834 -22.92 -15.09 -6.46
CA LYS A 834 -24.30 -15.07 -5.95
C LYS A 834 -24.92 -13.68 -5.96
N LEU A 835 -24.11 -12.63 -5.82
CA LEU A 835 -24.56 -11.26 -6.04
C LEU A 835 -24.86 -11.03 -7.53
N LEU A 836 -23.97 -11.42 -8.42
CA LEU A 836 -24.14 -11.23 -9.87
C LEU A 836 -25.34 -11.99 -10.45
N GLU A 837 -25.63 -13.18 -9.93
CA GLU A 837 -26.86 -13.94 -10.25
C GLU A 837 -28.13 -13.15 -9.91
N LYS A 838 -28.09 -12.35 -8.84
CA LYS A 838 -29.23 -11.55 -8.36
C LYS A 838 -29.34 -10.19 -9.06
N SER A 839 -28.19 -9.59 -9.37
CA SER A 839 -28.06 -8.27 -10.00
C SER A 839 -27.15 -8.35 -11.23
N PRO A 840 -27.64 -8.95 -12.35
CA PRO A 840 -26.86 -9.08 -13.58
C PRO A 840 -26.51 -7.72 -14.23
N GLU A 841 -27.26 -6.66 -13.91
CA GLU A 841 -27.00 -5.28 -14.36
C GLU A 841 -25.62 -4.75 -13.94
N LEU A 842 -24.96 -5.37 -12.96
CA LEU A 842 -23.60 -5.00 -12.54
C LEU A 842 -22.55 -5.22 -13.64
N VAL A 843 -22.81 -6.12 -14.59
CA VAL A 843 -21.91 -6.35 -15.74
C VAL A 843 -21.82 -5.12 -16.64
N ASP A 844 -22.91 -4.35 -16.73
CA ASP A 844 -22.99 -3.17 -17.59
C ASP A 844 -22.16 -1.98 -17.06
N LEU A 845 -21.61 -2.09 -15.84
CA LEU A 845 -20.76 -1.08 -15.23
C LEU A 845 -19.29 -1.18 -15.65
N ASN A 846 -18.89 -2.25 -16.36
CA ASN A 846 -17.53 -2.41 -16.81
C ASN A 846 -17.11 -1.25 -17.72
N LEU A 847 -15.96 -0.65 -17.41
CA LEU A 847 -15.44 0.46 -18.19
C LEU A 847 -14.73 -0.05 -19.44
N LYS A 848 -14.99 0.61 -20.56
CA LYS A 848 -14.19 0.44 -21.77
C LYS A 848 -12.83 1.10 -21.58
N PRO A 849 -11.78 0.67 -22.31
CA PRO A 849 -10.46 1.28 -22.23
C PRO A 849 -10.52 2.80 -22.44
N ALA A 850 -9.91 3.55 -21.53
CA ALA A 850 -9.98 5.01 -21.54
C ALA A 850 -9.49 5.63 -22.85
N ASN A 851 -8.48 5.00 -23.48
CA ASN A 851 -7.93 5.43 -24.77
C ASN A 851 -8.93 5.33 -25.95
N GLU A 852 -9.99 4.53 -25.83
CA GLU A 852 -11.00 4.34 -26.88
C GLU A 852 -12.20 5.29 -26.72
N VAL A 853 -12.47 5.77 -25.50
CA VAL A 853 -13.70 6.50 -25.18
C VAL A 853 -13.49 7.96 -24.78
N VAL A 854 -12.28 8.35 -24.38
CA VAL A 854 -11.99 9.74 -23.98
C VAL A 854 -11.36 10.52 -25.13
N ASP A 855 -12.00 11.63 -25.50
CA ASP A 855 -11.44 12.58 -26.45
C ASP A 855 -10.36 13.46 -25.81
N LYS A 856 -9.12 13.23 -26.22
CA LYS A 856 -7.93 13.93 -25.73
C LYS A 856 -7.79 15.34 -26.31
N SER A 857 -8.62 15.75 -27.28
CA SER A 857 -8.61 17.10 -27.85
C SER A 857 -8.90 18.19 -26.82
N SER A 858 -9.64 17.84 -25.76
CA SER A 858 -9.97 18.71 -24.64
C SER A 858 -8.83 18.92 -23.65
N PHE A 859 -7.74 18.15 -23.74
CA PHE A 859 -6.63 18.26 -22.81
C PHE A 859 -5.77 19.46 -23.17
N THR A 860 -5.48 20.27 -22.15
CA THR A 860 -4.54 21.39 -22.28
C THR A 860 -3.14 20.89 -22.64
N GLU A 861 -2.32 21.78 -23.22
CA GLU A 861 -0.88 21.52 -23.38
C GLU A 861 -0.18 21.50 -22.01
N GLU A 862 0.97 20.84 -21.97
CA GLU A 862 1.83 20.85 -20.79
C GLU A 862 2.30 22.29 -20.49
N SER A 863 2.23 22.68 -19.21
CA SER A 863 2.69 23.98 -18.74
C SER A 863 3.46 23.85 -17.43
N SER A 864 4.49 24.67 -17.22
CA SER A 864 5.22 24.71 -15.95
C SER A 864 4.28 25.10 -14.81
N TYR A 865 4.35 24.37 -13.70
CA TYR A 865 3.56 24.63 -12.52
C TYR A 865 4.18 25.76 -11.69
N SER A 866 3.40 26.82 -11.47
CA SER A 866 3.78 27.93 -10.59
C SER A 866 3.02 27.82 -9.27
N SER A 867 3.75 27.61 -8.17
CA SER A 867 3.16 27.51 -6.83
C SER A 867 2.46 28.80 -6.41
N ILE A 868 3.02 29.97 -6.76
CA ILE A 868 2.43 31.27 -6.40
C ILE A 868 1.12 31.54 -7.16
N SER A 869 1.00 31.12 -8.42
CA SER A 869 -0.24 31.30 -9.19
C SER A 869 -1.36 30.36 -8.74
N ASN A 870 -1.00 29.26 -8.05
CA ASN A 870 -1.95 28.28 -7.51
C ASN A 870 -2.18 28.46 -6.00
N LEU A 871 -1.63 29.50 -5.38
CA LEU A 871 -1.90 29.85 -3.99
C LEU A 871 -3.35 30.32 -3.85
N SER A 872 -4.16 29.63 -3.05
CA SER A 872 -5.55 30.00 -2.82
C SER A 872 -5.92 29.97 -1.35
N ILE A 873 -6.98 30.68 -0.98
CA ILE A 873 -7.57 30.56 0.36
C ILE A 873 -8.28 29.22 0.48
N LYS A 874 -7.96 28.47 1.54
CA LYS A 874 -8.51 27.13 1.79
C LYS A 874 -9.49 27.13 2.96
N THR A 875 -9.24 27.96 3.95
CA THR A 875 -10.07 28.10 5.15
C THR A 875 -10.20 29.57 5.49
N PHE A 876 -11.41 30.01 5.81
CA PHE A 876 -11.68 31.35 6.33
C PHE A 876 -12.86 31.30 7.31
N ILE A 877 -12.57 31.31 8.60
CA ILE A 877 -13.58 31.12 9.64
C ILE A 877 -13.45 32.14 10.78
N PRO A 878 -14.56 32.48 11.45
CA PRO A 878 -14.48 33.14 12.74
C PRO A 878 -13.96 32.17 13.81
N VAL A 879 -13.19 32.68 14.76
CA VAL A 879 -12.64 31.91 15.88
C VAL A 879 -12.82 32.65 17.20
N VAL A 880 -12.90 31.87 18.27
CA VAL A 880 -12.85 32.36 19.65
C VAL A 880 -11.67 31.68 20.33
N SER A 881 -10.75 32.49 20.84
CA SER A 881 -9.52 32.02 21.49
C SER A 881 -9.29 32.79 22.80
N GLY A 882 -8.27 32.39 23.56
CA GLY A 882 -7.85 33.07 24.78
C GLY A 882 -6.59 33.89 24.57
N PHE A 883 -6.37 34.87 25.43
CA PHE A 883 -5.05 35.46 25.65
C PHE A 883 -4.91 35.79 27.13
N GLN A 884 -4.11 35.01 27.84
CA GLN A 884 -4.09 35.04 29.30
C GLN A 884 -5.50 34.82 29.84
N SER A 885 -6.06 35.74 30.63
CA SER A 885 -7.44 35.64 31.11
C SER A 885 -8.49 36.21 30.15
N ARG A 886 -8.07 36.83 29.03
CA ARG A 886 -8.98 37.53 28.11
C ARG A 886 -9.58 36.59 27.07
N ILE A 887 -10.82 36.84 26.69
CA ILE A 887 -11.43 36.27 25.48
C ILE A 887 -11.03 37.11 24.25
N VAL A 888 -10.60 36.44 23.19
CA VAL A 888 -10.25 37.00 21.89
C VAL A 888 -11.28 36.56 20.86
N LEU A 889 -11.92 37.52 20.21
CA LEU A 889 -12.80 37.29 19.06
C LEU A 889 -12.01 37.57 17.78
N GLY A 890 -11.90 36.58 16.89
CA GLY A 890 -10.96 36.66 15.77
C GLY A 890 -11.41 35.96 14.49
N LEU A 891 -10.49 35.94 13.54
CA LEU A 891 -10.57 35.24 12.27
C LEU A 891 -9.34 34.35 12.11
N PHE A 892 -9.56 33.15 11.60
CA PHE A 892 -8.53 32.21 11.18
C PHE A 892 -8.62 31.99 9.67
N ALA A 893 -7.48 32.12 8.99
CA ALA A 893 -7.36 31.94 7.56
C ALA A 893 -6.14 31.09 7.21
N GLN A 894 -6.31 30.18 6.25
CA GLN A 894 -5.22 29.38 5.70
C GLN A 894 -5.14 29.57 4.18
N PHE A 895 -3.94 29.84 3.67
CA PHE A 895 -3.64 29.95 2.25
C PHE A 895 -2.55 28.96 1.89
N ASN A 896 -2.79 28.10 0.90
CA ASN A 896 -1.76 27.21 0.39
C ASN A 896 -1.96 26.88 -1.09
N ASP A 897 -0.89 26.42 -1.73
CA ASP A 897 -0.95 25.77 -3.04
C ASP A 897 -1.08 24.24 -2.87
N PRO A 898 -1.59 23.52 -3.89
CA PRO A 898 -1.77 22.07 -3.85
C PRO A 898 -0.52 21.22 -3.50
N LEU A 899 0.70 21.74 -3.68
CA LEU A 899 1.94 21.04 -3.34
C LEU A 899 2.47 21.42 -1.95
N LEU A 900 1.77 22.29 -1.22
CA LEU A 900 2.20 22.86 0.07
C LEU A 900 3.62 23.47 -0.01
N ILE A 901 3.97 24.03 -1.18
CA ILE A 901 5.23 24.77 -1.36
C ILE A 901 5.16 26.07 -0.57
N HIS A 902 4.00 26.73 -0.56
CA HIS A 902 3.66 27.87 0.28
C HIS A 902 2.48 27.48 1.18
N ASP A 903 2.65 27.60 2.49
CA ASP A 903 1.56 27.47 3.46
C ASP A 903 1.59 28.65 4.43
N LEU A 904 0.53 29.45 4.44
CA LEU A 904 0.37 30.63 5.27
C LEU A 904 -0.86 30.46 6.16
N ASN A 905 -0.61 30.41 7.46
CA ASN A 905 -1.65 30.41 8.50
C ASN A 905 -1.68 31.78 9.18
N VAL A 906 -2.86 32.37 9.25
CA VAL A 906 -3.09 33.69 9.87
C VAL A 906 -4.22 33.57 10.86
N GLU A 907 -3.96 33.95 12.11
CA GLU A 907 -4.96 34.14 13.14
C GLU A 907 -4.85 35.57 13.68
N THR A 908 -5.94 36.32 13.62
CA THR A 908 -5.99 37.70 14.10
C THR A 908 -7.26 37.92 14.91
N GLY A 909 -7.19 38.75 15.95
CA GLY A 909 -8.37 39.00 16.77
C GLY A 909 -8.26 40.20 17.68
N PHE A 910 -9.39 40.50 18.32
CA PHE A 910 -9.54 41.60 19.26
C PHE A 910 -10.13 41.12 20.58
N SER A 911 -9.61 41.60 21.71
CA SER A 911 -10.18 41.35 23.04
C SER A 911 -11.06 42.54 23.48
N PRO A 912 -12.40 42.45 23.36
CA PRO A 912 -13.28 43.59 23.58
C PRO A 912 -13.56 43.91 25.06
N PHE A 913 -13.33 42.96 25.96
CA PHE A 913 -13.65 43.09 27.38
C PHE A 913 -12.42 43.54 28.20
N LYS A 914 -12.61 44.51 29.10
CA LYS A 914 -11.55 45.00 30.01
C LYS A 914 -11.56 44.18 31.30
N GLU A 915 -10.53 43.38 31.53
CA GLU A 915 -10.48 42.52 32.72
C GLU A 915 -9.40 42.87 33.74
N THR A 916 -8.48 43.80 33.47
CA THR A 916 -7.63 44.54 34.44
C THR A 916 -6.61 45.39 33.67
N THR A 917 -6.16 46.50 34.25
CA THR A 917 -5.50 47.63 33.57
C THR A 917 -4.20 47.29 32.81
N LYS A 918 -4.30 47.16 31.47
CA LYS A 918 -3.36 47.51 30.38
C LYS A 918 -4.07 47.20 29.04
N ASP A 919 -4.19 48.18 28.13
CA ASP A 919 -4.98 48.12 26.89
C ASP A 919 -4.32 47.26 25.77
N VAL A 920 -4.01 45.99 26.04
CA VAL A 920 -3.68 45.03 24.96
C VAL A 920 -5.00 44.57 24.36
N LYS A 921 -5.27 45.00 23.13
CA LYS A 921 -6.53 44.72 22.44
C LYS A 921 -6.37 43.92 21.16
N PHE A 922 -5.21 44.00 20.51
CA PHE A 922 -4.96 43.36 19.22
C PHE A 922 -4.05 42.14 19.39
N HIS A 923 -4.41 41.07 18.69
CA HIS A 923 -3.75 39.76 18.74
C HIS A 923 -3.45 39.29 17.32
N LEU A 924 -2.24 38.82 17.08
CA LEU A 924 -1.81 38.30 15.78
C LEU A 924 -0.89 37.09 15.94
N ARG A 925 -1.17 36.05 15.17
CA ARG A 925 -0.30 34.91 14.92
C ARG A 925 -0.25 34.68 13.42
N LEU A 926 0.95 34.72 12.86
CA LEU A 926 1.22 34.45 11.45
C LEU A 926 2.31 33.39 11.40
N LYS A 927 2.08 32.34 10.60
CA LYS A 927 3.07 31.31 10.32
C LYS A 927 3.10 31.04 8.82
N TYR A 928 4.23 31.32 8.20
CA TYR A 928 4.50 31.03 6.80
C TYR A 928 5.54 29.91 6.70
N SER A 929 5.26 28.91 5.89
CA SER A 929 6.13 27.77 5.61
C SER A 929 6.42 27.71 4.11
N TYR A 930 7.71 27.65 3.75
CA TYR A 930 8.17 27.46 2.38
C TYR A 930 8.86 26.11 2.22
N LYS A 931 8.32 25.27 1.32
CA LYS A 931 8.73 23.88 1.07
C LYS A 931 8.83 23.02 2.34
N GLN A 932 8.09 23.40 3.40
CA GLN A 932 8.17 22.79 4.74
C GLN A 932 9.57 22.81 5.38
N LYS A 933 10.52 23.57 4.79
CA LYS A 933 11.91 23.69 5.27
C LYS A 933 12.12 25.02 5.96
N LEU A 934 11.78 26.12 5.30
CA LEU A 934 11.90 27.47 5.84
C LEU A 934 10.59 27.85 6.52
N VAL A 935 10.65 28.28 7.78
CA VAL A 935 9.49 28.70 8.55
C VAL A 935 9.72 30.12 9.04
N ILE A 936 8.76 31.01 8.77
CA ILE A 936 8.74 32.38 9.28
C ILE A 936 7.52 32.51 10.16
N SER A 937 7.70 32.91 11.42
CA SER A 937 6.59 33.13 12.34
C SER A 937 6.62 34.53 12.94
N ILE A 938 5.44 35.15 13.05
CA ILE A 938 5.24 36.43 13.71
C ILE A 938 4.10 36.26 14.71
N GLU A 939 4.42 36.46 15.98
CA GLU A 939 3.47 36.38 17.09
C GLU A 939 3.49 37.72 17.81
N GLN A 940 2.35 38.39 17.88
CA GLN A 940 2.18 39.65 18.62
C GLN A 940 0.99 39.52 19.56
N ASN A 941 1.27 39.36 20.85
CA ASN A 941 0.28 38.97 21.85
C ASN A 941 -0.59 37.81 21.33
N ALA A 942 0.06 36.78 20.76
CA ALA A 942 -0.60 35.78 19.95
C ALA A 942 -1.72 35.08 20.75
N PRO A 943 -2.92 34.93 20.15
CA PRO A 943 -4.02 34.23 20.78
C PRO A 943 -3.71 32.73 20.90
N ASP A 944 -4.28 32.08 21.90
CA ASP A 944 -4.15 30.65 22.17
C ASP A 944 -5.52 30.11 22.62
N PHE A 945 -6.07 29.14 21.88
CA PHE A 945 -7.37 28.54 22.20
C PHE A 945 -7.43 27.95 23.62
N PHE A 946 -6.32 27.37 24.08
CA PHE A 946 -6.27 26.66 25.37
C PHE A 946 -6.28 27.62 26.56
N ASP A 947 -5.91 28.89 26.37
CA ASP A 947 -5.98 29.92 27.41
C ASP A 947 -7.43 30.19 27.88
N ILE A 948 -8.45 29.78 27.12
CA ILE A 948 -9.85 29.89 27.56
C ILE A 948 -10.12 29.01 28.79
N PHE A 949 -9.53 27.82 28.83
CA PHE A 949 -9.93 26.77 29.77
C PHE A 949 -8.97 26.60 30.94
N ASN A 950 -7.68 26.83 30.73
CA ASN A 950 -6.66 26.48 31.71
C ASN A 950 -6.36 27.60 32.69
N SER A 951 -6.01 27.24 33.92
CA SER A 951 -5.54 28.18 34.94
C SER A 951 -4.14 28.73 34.60
N ARG A 952 -3.22 27.85 34.18
CA ARG A 952 -1.88 28.21 33.68
C ARG A 952 -1.95 28.67 32.22
N LYS A 953 -1.60 29.94 31.99
CA LYS A 953 -1.74 30.60 30.68
C LYS A 953 -0.48 30.52 29.83
N ARG A 954 -0.63 30.21 28.54
CA ARG A 954 0.43 30.16 27.53
C ARG A 954 0.64 31.50 26.83
N GLY A 955 -0.41 32.31 26.70
CA GLY A 955 -0.36 33.61 26.04
C GLY A 955 0.71 34.52 26.63
N MET A 956 1.70 34.87 25.82
CA MET A 956 2.85 35.68 26.22
C MET A 956 2.65 37.14 25.80
N LEU A 957 2.91 38.07 26.71
CA LEU A 957 2.90 39.50 26.40
C LEU A 957 4.11 39.86 25.54
N GLY A 958 3.89 40.68 24.51
CA GLY A 958 4.95 41.17 23.62
C GLY A 958 4.94 40.48 22.26
N GLY A 959 6.08 40.51 21.58
CA GLY A 959 6.26 39.98 20.24
C GLY A 959 7.35 38.91 20.15
N ARG A 960 7.13 37.88 19.34
CA ARG A 960 8.13 36.90 18.92
C ARG A 960 8.17 36.84 17.40
N TYR A 961 9.37 36.99 16.84
CA TYR A 961 9.63 36.92 15.41
C TYR A 961 10.66 35.81 15.18
N SER A 962 10.30 34.78 14.42
CA SER A 962 11.19 33.64 14.21
C SER A 962 11.45 33.34 12.74
N LEU A 963 12.67 32.89 12.48
CA LEU A 963 13.14 32.36 11.21
C LEU A 963 13.77 30.98 11.49
N GLY A 964 13.09 29.93 11.05
CA GLY A 964 13.49 28.54 11.20
C GLY A 964 13.86 27.89 9.88
N TYR A 965 14.83 26.97 9.91
CA TYR A 965 15.22 26.14 8.78
C TYR A 965 15.42 24.69 9.22
N ASN A 966 14.78 23.77 8.50
CA ASN A 966 14.96 22.33 8.66
C ASN A 966 15.84 21.78 7.53
N HIS A 967 16.95 21.16 7.92
CA HIS A 967 17.85 20.42 7.04
C HIS A 967 17.77 18.93 7.37
N TYR A 968 17.71 18.07 6.35
CA TYR A 968 17.80 16.62 6.52
C TYR A 968 19.15 16.20 5.97
N TRP A 969 20.06 15.77 6.85
CA TRP A 969 21.38 15.25 6.50
C TRP A 969 21.28 13.83 5.94
N LEU A 970 20.33 13.06 6.47
CA LEU A 970 19.97 11.73 6.01
C LEU A 970 18.47 11.53 6.21
N PHE A 971 17.81 10.96 5.22
CA PHE A 971 16.40 10.58 5.27
C PHE A 971 16.27 9.18 4.68
N ASP A 972 16.50 8.16 5.51
CA ASP A 972 16.55 6.75 5.10
C ASP A 972 15.94 5.88 6.21
N ASN A 973 14.61 5.75 6.19
CA ASN A 973 13.86 5.20 7.32
C ASN A 973 14.28 3.74 7.59
N PRO A 974 14.45 3.33 8.86
CA PRO A 974 14.13 4.04 10.09
C PRO A 974 15.12 5.13 10.52
N LEU A 975 16.31 5.21 9.93
CA LEU A 975 17.36 6.16 10.28
C LEU A 975 17.12 7.56 9.67
N LYS A 976 16.85 8.54 10.53
CA LYS A 976 16.70 9.96 10.15
C LYS A 976 17.71 10.81 10.89
N ILE A 977 18.41 11.68 10.16
CA ILE A 977 19.27 12.72 10.74
C ILE A 977 18.74 14.07 10.28
N LYS A 978 18.08 14.78 11.21
CA LYS A 978 17.47 16.08 10.96
C LYS A 978 18.16 17.15 11.82
N GLN A 979 18.53 18.26 11.21
CA GLN A 979 18.94 19.47 11.91
C GLN A 979 17.87 20.54 11.78
N SER A 980 17.40 21.06 12.91
CA SER A 980 16.46 22.19 12.99
C SER A 980 17.16 23.38 13.60
N THR A 981 17.31 24.47 12.85
CA THR A 981 17.88 25.74 13.32
C THR A 981 16.82 26.81 13.34
N GLU A 982 16.68 27.56 14.43
CA GLU A 982 15.73 28.66 14.55
C GLU A 982 16.38 29.87 15.22
N LEU A 983 16.27 31.04 14.59
CA LEU A 983 16.53 32.33 15.22
C LEU A 983 15.19 32.93 15.64
N SER A 984 15.00 33.15 16.94
CA SER A 984 13.83 33.82 17.52
C SER A 984 14.23 35.13 18.17
N VAL A 985 13.57 36.22 17.81
CA VAL A 985 13.74 37.54 18.44
C VAL A 985 12.48 37.86 19.25
N TYR A 986 12.68 38.11 20.53
CA TYR A 986 11.65 38.44 21.50
C TYR A 986 11.70 39.93 21.82
N ARG A 987 10.52 40.57 21.94
CA ARG A 987 10.39 42.00 22.26
C ARG A 987 9.27 42.26 23.26
N GLY A 988 9.57 43.03 24.29
CA GLY A 988 8.61 43.44 25.31
C GLY A 988 8.05 42.27 26.10
N ILE A 989 8.80 41.17 26.21
CA ILE A 989 8.42 39.99 26.99
C ILE A 989 8.53 40.33 28.48
N LYS A 990 7.54 39.92 29.26
CA LYS A 990 7.59 40.11 30.72
C LYS A 990 7.81 38.82 31.48
N PHE A 991 7.22 37.73 31.00
CA PHE A 991 7.33 36.43 31.64
C PHE A 991 7.56 35.35 30.59
N ILE A 992 8.28 34.31 31.00
CA ILE A 992 8.44 33.05 30.29
C ILE A 992 7.86 31.92 31.15
N ASN A 993 7.97 30.66 30.68
CA ASN A 993 7.60 29.48 31.46
C ASN A 993 6.17 29.57 32.02
N ASP A 994 5.17 29.59 31.14
CA ASP A 994 3.73 29.70 31.48
C ASP A 994 3.36 30.96 32.27
N ASN A 995 4.07 32.06 32.01
CA ASN A 995 3.95 33.33 32.73
C ASN A 995 4.28 33.26 34.23
N LEU A 996 5.08 32.28 34.66
CA LEU A 996 5.46 32.11 36.06
C LEU A 996 6.86 32.64 36.39
N THR A 997 7.73 32.80 35.38
CA THR A 997 9.10 33.29 35.57
C THR A 997 9.25 34.67 34.92
N GLU A 998 9.53 35.71 35.71
CA GLU A 998 9.77 37.07 35.20
C GLU A 998 11.14 37.14 34.51
N VAL A 999 11.19 37.74 33.31
CA VAL A 999 12.47 37.95 32.59
C VAL A 999 13.09 39.28 32.99
N ARG A 1000 14.41 39.30 33.19
CA ARG A 1000 15.13 40.55 33.47
C ARG A 1000 15.34 41.38 32.21
N GLN A 1001 15.53 40.72 31.07
CA GLN A 1001 15.68 41.35 29.76
C GLN A 1001 14.41 41.09 28.92
N PRO A 1002 13.54 42.09 28.72
CA PRO A 1002 12.33 41.94 27.90
C PRO A 1002 12.59 41.73 26.40
N ASP A 1003 13.76 42.17 25.94
CA ASP A 1003 14.19 42.14 24.55
C ASP A 1003 15.45 41.28 24.43
N PHE A 1004 15.35 40.15 23.73
CA PHE A 1004 16.46 39.21 23.54
C PHE A 1004 16.29 38.40 22.26
N ALA A 1005 17.38 37.79 21.79
CA ALA A 1005 17.39 36.85 20.69
C ALA A 1005 17.90 35.49 21.15
N ILE A 1006 17.31 34.42 20.61
CA ILE A 1006 17.72 33.04 20.80
C ILE A 1006 18.02 32.44 19.43
N LEU A 1007 19.23 31.92 19.27
CA LEU A 1007 19.56 31.00 18.18
C LEU A 1007 19.59 29.59 18.74
N LYS A 1008 18.64 28.74 18.32
CA LYS A 1008 18.59 27.32 18.66
C LYS A 1008 19.03 26.50 17.45
N SER A 1009 19.91 25.53 17.65
CA SER A 1009 20.19 24.47 16.66
C SER A 1009 20.08 23.12 17.36
N GLU A 1010 19.25 22.24 16.81
CA GLU A 1010 19.01 20.89 17.32
C GLU A 1010 19.34 19.87 16.21
N LEU A 1011 20.22 18.92 16.52
CA LEU A 1011 20.50 17.74 15.69
C LEU A 1011 19.79 16.55 16.32
N ASP A 1012 18.88 15.95 15.55
CA ASP A 1012 18.00 14.87 15.96
C ASP A 1012 18.30 13.64 15.07
N ILE A 1013 18.86 12.60 15.69
CA ILE A 1013 19.22 11.33 15.07
C ILE A 1013 18.27 10.28 15.62
N ARG A 1014 17.45 9.68 14.77
CA ARG A 1014 16.47 8.67 15.20
C ARG A 1014 16.57 7.43 14.34
N ASP A 1015 16.59 6.27 14.98
CA ASP A 1015 16.41 4.96 14.36
C ASP A 1015 15.40 4.21 15.24
N LEU A 1016 14.13 4.22 14.85
CA LEU A 1016 13.03 3.71 15.67
C LEU A 1016 12.13 2.77 14.90
N ARG A 1017 11.74 1.67 15.55
CA ARG A 1017 10.94 0.59 14.96
C ARG A 1017 9.73 0.23 15.82
N LYS A 1018 8.70 -0.30 15.16
CA LYS A 1018 7.44 -0.75 15.76
C LYS A 1018 7.04 -2.11 15.18
N THR A 1019 6.39 -2.92 16.00
CA THR A 1019 5.77 -4.19 15.60
C THR A 1019 4.27 -4.00 15.34
N ILE A 1020 3.68 -4.93 14.59
CA ILE A 1020 2.23 -4.98 14.36
C ILE A 1020 1.49 -5.10 15.71
N GLY A 1021 0.59 -4.17 16.01
CA GLY A 1021 -0.13 -4.08 17.29
C GLY A 1021 0.35 -2.98 18.22
N SER A 1022 1.51 -2.37 17.94
CA SER A 1022 2.08 -1.32 18.78
C SER A 1022 1.27 -0.02 18.72
N ILE A 1023 1.33 0.74 19.81
CA ILE A 1023 0.83 2.12 19.90
C ILE A 1023 1.96 3.15 20.02
N ASP A 1024 3.21 2.71 20.24
CA ASP A 1024 4.37 3.56 20.51
C ASP A 1024 5.67 2.95 19.91
N TRP A 1025 6.82 3.59 20.09
CA TRP A 1025 8.11 3.03 19.69
C TRP A 1025 8.51 1.86 20.59
N GLU A 1026 9.03 0.76 20.01
CA GLU A 1026 9.32 -0.47 20.75
C GLU A 1026 10.78 -0.89 20.68
N SER A 1027 11.53 -0.39 19.70
CA SER A 1027 12.94 -0.69 19.52
C SER A 1027 13.66 0.48 18.87
N GLY A 1028 14.89 0.74 19.31
CA GLY A 1028 15.81 1.66 18.64
C GLY A 1028 16.36 2.75 19.54
N ASP A 1029 16.98 3.75 18.92
CA ASP A 1029 17.72 4.82 19.57
C ASP A 1029 17.30 6.21 19.05
N VAL A 1030 17.30 7.18 19.96
CA VAL A 1030 17.21 8.61 19.62
C VAL A 1030 18.37 9.33 20.29
N PHE A 1031 19.13 10.10 19.52
CA PHE A 1031 20.10 11.06 20.03
C PHE A 1031 19.67 12.46 19.65
N LYS A 1032 19.63 13.36 20.64
CA LYS A 1032 19.42 14.79 20.39
C LYS A 1032 20.56 15.60 20.95
N PHE A 1033 21.11 16.46 20.13
CA PHE A 1033 22.11 17.45 20.53
C PHE A 1033 21.57 18.83 20.27
N THR A 1034 21.48 19.65 21.30
CA THR A 1034 20.88 20.98 21.19
C THR A 1034 21.82 22.03 21.71
N GLY A 1035 22.12 23.02 20.86
CA GLY A 1035 22.81 24.24 21.23
C GLY A 1035 21.87 25.44 21.20
N LEU A 1036 21.89 26.24 22.25
CA LEU A 1036 21.20 27.53 22.31
C LEU A 1036 22.22 28.63 22.58
N ALA A 1037 22.14 29.71 21.83
CA ALA A 1037 22.88 30.95 22.08
C ALA A 1037 21.88 32.08 22.32
N TYR A 1038 22.11 32.83 23.38
CA TYR A 1038 21.27 33.94 23.82
C TYR A 1038 22.04 35.25 23.67
N ALA A 1039 21.35 36.29 23.19
CA ALA A 1039 21.87 37.65 23.16
C ALA A 1039 20.80 38.62 23.67
N SER A 1040 21.14 39.47 24.64
CA SER A 1040 20.23 40.50 25.15
C SER A 1040 20.13 41.71 24.20
N ASN A 1041 19.55 42.81 24.69
CA ASN A 1041 19.44 44.09 24.00
C ASN A 1041 20.71 44.48 23.21
N PRO A 1042 20.62 44.76 21.89
CA PRO A 1042 21.76 45.13 21.04
C PRO A 1042 22.56 46.35 21.50
N LYS A 1043 21.97 47.23 22.32
CA LYS A 1043 22.65 48.41 22.86
C LYS A 1043 23.66 48.07 23.95
N GLU A 1044 23.41 47.01 24.71
CA GLU A 1044 24.27 46.50 25.78
C GLU A 1044 24.24 44.96 25.78
N PRO A 1045 24.88 44.33 24.78
CA PRO A 1045 24.71 42.90 24.56
C PRO A 1045 25.36 42.10 25.70
N LYS A 1046 24.53 41.27 26.33
CA LYS A 1046 24.89 40.18 27.24
C LYS A 1046 24.66 38.87 26.52
N TYR A 1047 25.46 37.86 26.85
CA TYR A 1047 25.44 36.59 26.14
C TYR A 1047 25.37 35.44 27.13
N SER A 1048 24.57 34.46 26.79
CA SER A 1048 24.48 33.20 27.51
C SER A 1048 24.32 32.07 26.50
N GLY A 1049 24.46 30.82 26.93
CA GLY A 1049 24.27 29.68 26.07
C GLY A 1049 23.93 28.41 26.83
N GLN A 1050 23.30 27.46 26.14
CA GLN A 1050 23.04 26.13 26.67
C GLN A 1050 23.56 25.08 25.67
N LEU A 1051 24.19 24.03 26.18
CA LEU A 1051 24.51 22.83 25.43
C LEU A 1051 23.81 21.66 26.12
N MET A 1052 23.11 20.84 25.35
CA MET A 1052 22.31 19.75 25.88
C MET A 1052 22.46 18.49 25.02
N GLY A 1053 22.41 17.34 25.67
CA GLY A 1053 22.40 16.02 25.03
C GLY A 1053 21.31 15.13 25.61
N GLU A 1054 20.58 14.42 24.75
CA GLU A 1054 19.65 13.36 25.12
C GLU A 1054 20.02 12.07 24.38
N TRP A 1055 19.88 10.94 25.07
CA TRP A 1055 19.86 9.62 24.47
C TRP A 1055 18.66 8.85 25.01
N ASP A 1056 17.74 8.46 24.14
CA ASP A 1056 16.60 7.61 24.44
C ASP A 1056 16.84 6.23 23.78
N LYS A 1057 16.65 5.14 24.53
CA LYS A 1057 16.79 3.74 24.09
C LYS A 1057 15.50 3.00 24.37
N TYR A 1058 14.95 2.36 23.35
CA TYR A 1058 13.73 1.54 23.43
C TYR A 1058 14.06 0.07 23.17
N PHE A 1059 13.50 -0.83 23.97
CA PHE A 1059 13.51 -2.26 23.69
C PHE A 1059 12.35 -2.98 24.37
N MET A 1060 11.86 -4.05 23.74
CA MET A 1060 10.85 -4.94 24.33
C MET A 1060 11.49 -5.83 25.39
N LEU A 1061 10.79 -6.05 26.52
CA LEU A 1061 11.36 -6.77 27.67
C LEU A 1061 10.70 -8.14 27.94
N LEU A 1062 9.42 -8.16 28.36
CA LEU A 1062 8.77 -9.37 28.90
C LEU A 1062 7.77 -10.02 27.94
N THR A 1063 6.97 -9.20 27.26
CA THR A 1063 5.88 -9.63 26.38
C THR A 1063 5.79 -8.70 25.17
N ALA A 1064 5.07 -9.11 24.12
CA ALA A 1064 4.75 -8.23 22.99
C ALA A 1064 4.16 -6.90 23.49
N HIS A 1065 4.63 -5.79 22.93
CA HIS A 1065 4.21 -4.43 23.28
C HIS A 1065 4.52 -3.97 24.71
N ASN A 1066 5.32 -4.72 25.47
CA ASN A 1066 5.88 -4.24 26.74
C ASN A 1066 7.25 -3.62 26.49
N VAL A 1067 7.34 -2.29 26.62
CA VAL A 1067 8.52 -1.51 26.25
C VAL A 1067 9.20 -0.97 27.48
N LEU A 1068 10.51 -1.24 27.59
CA LEU A 1068 11.38 -0.53 28.50
C LEU A 1068 12.03 0.63 27.73
N HIS A 1069 11.83 1.84 28.22
CA HIS A 1069 12.39 3.07 27.68
C HIS A 1069 13.40 3.62 28.69
N PHE A 1070 14.66 3.67 28.28
CA PHE A 1070 15.74 4.24 29.06
C PHE A 1070 16.16 5.56 28.44
N LYS A 1071 16.28 6.61 29.25
CA LYS A 1071 16.70 7.93 28.78
C LYS A 1071 17.78 8.51 29.66
N VAL A 1072 18.79 9.11 29.03
CA VAL A 1072 19.81 9.93 29.66
C VAL A 1072 19.72 11.33 29.09
N ALA A 1073 19.75 12.34 29.94
CA ALA A 1073 19.82 13.74 29.53
C ALA A 1073 20.84 14.49 30.36
N THR A 1074 21.55 15.42 29.74
CA THR A 1074 22.50 16.32 30.42
C THR A 1074 22.50 17.68 29.76
N GLY A 1075 22.86 18.70 30.54
CA GLY A 1075 23.00 20.05 30.03
C GLY A 1075 24.02 20.85 30.81
N TYR A 1076 24.63 21.79 30.10
CA TYR A 1076 25.56 22.78 30.61
C TYR A 1076 25.14 24.17 30.15
N HIS A 1077 24.93 25.06 31.09
CA HIS A 1077 24.61 26.46 30.88
C HIS A 1077 25.88 27.33 31.03
N ILE A 1078 26.13 28.19 30.04
CA ILE A 1078 27.17 29.22 30.08
C ILE A 1078 26.58 30.41 30.83
N THR A 1079 27.02 30.60 32.07
CA THR A 1079 26.37 31.50 33.02
C THR A 1079 26.60 32.98 32.72
N ASP A 1080 25.53 33.77 32.81
CA ASP A 1080 25.58 35.23 32.86
C ASP A 1080 24.53 35.71 33.88
N GLU A 1081 24.97 36.37 34.95
CA GLU A 1081 24.11 36.84 36.06
C GLU A 1081 23.06 37.88 35.60
N PHE A 1082 23.27 38.51 34.44
CA PHE A 1082 22.33 39.47 33.84
C PHE A 1082 21.23 38.79 33.02
N LEU A 1083 21.34 37.48 32.77
CA LEU A 1083 20.40 36.66 32.00
C LEU A 1083 19.93 35.41 32.78
N PRO A 1084 19.39 35.54 34.00
CA PRO A 1084 18.93 34.38 34.79
C PRO A 1084 17.81 33.57 34.10
N GLU A 1085 17.06 34.18 33.19
CA GLU A 1085 16.04 33.52 32.36
C GLU A 1085 16.60 32.42 31.44
N THR A 1086 17.92 32.32 31.28
CA THR A 1086 18.58 31.30 30.45
C THR A 1086 19.05 30.08 31.23
N MET A 1087 18.78 29.99 32.54
CA MET A 1087 19.06 28.77 33.32
C MET A 1087 18.17 27.60 32.91
N PHE A 1088 18.48 26.40 33.38
CA PHE A 1088 17.58 25.25 33.22
C PHE A 1088 16.51 25.27 34.33
N PHE A 1089 15.24 25.18 33.92
CA PHE A 1089 14.09 25.17 34.84
C PHE A 1089 13.39 23.82 34.78
N PHE A 1090 13.57 23.00 35.82
CA PHE A 1090 12.86 21.74 35.96
C PHE A 1090 11.62 21.90 36.83
N GLY A 1091 10.64 21.03 36.61
CA GLY A 1091 9.55 20.85 37.54
C GLY A 1091 8.55 19.82 37.04
N GLY A 1092 7.37 19.82 37.65
CA GLY A 1092 6.34 18.80 37.47
C GLY A 1092 5.87 18.48 36.05
N PHE A 1093 4.89 17.59 35.91
CA PHE A 1093 4.39 17.04 34.63
C PHE A 1093 4.18 18.10 33.54
N GLY A 1094 3.70 19.29 33.90
CA GLY A 1094 3.44 20.38 32.97
C GLY A 1094 2.18 20.21 32.10
N ASN A 1095 1.45 19.10 32.28
CA ASN A 1095 0.16 18.87 31.66
C ASN A 1095 -0.91 19.83 32.20
N ARG A 1096 -1.66 20.48 31.29
CA ARG A 1096 -2.82 21.32 31.62
C ARG A 1096 -4.12 20.55 31.42
N GLU A 1097 -5.21 21.09 31.97
CA GLU A 1097 -6.55 20.48 31.96
C GLU A 1097 -7.04 20.21 30.53
N ILE A 1098 -6.83 21.15 29.61
CA ILE A 1098 -7.11 20.99 28.17
C ILE A 1098 -5.89 21.50 27.39
N GLU A 1099 -5.26 20.66 26.56
CA GLU A 1099 -4.05 21.07 25.83
C GLU A 1099 -3.84 20.31 24.52
N ASN A 1100 -2.74 20.62 23.83
CA ASN A 1100 -2.28 19.96 22.60
C ASN A 1100 -0.77 19.62 22.67
N GLU A 1101 -0.25 19.41 23.86
CA GLU A 1101 1.13 18.95 24.06
C GLU A 1101 1.21 17.42 24.03
N PRO A 1102 2.41 16.82 23.79
CA PRO A 1102 2.62 15.39 23.87
C PRO A 1102 2.01 14.72 25.10
N VAL A 1103 1.41 13.54 24.89
CA VAL A 1103 0.74 12.74 25.93
C VAL A 1103 1.65 12.48 27.13
N LYS A 1104 2.84 11.92 26.91
CA LYS A 1104 3.81 11.55 27.95
C LYS A 1104 4.80 12.68 28.23
N GLN A 1105 4.35 13.78 28.84
CA GLN A 1105 5.24 14.92 29.08
C GLN A 1105 6.41 14.60 30.03
N PHE A 1106 6.28 13.62 30.92
CA PHE A 1106 7.37 13.23 31.86
C PHE A 1106 8.67 12.83 31.12
N GLU A 1107 8.58 12.40 29.86
CA GLU A 1107 9.74 12.05 29.02
C GLU A 1107 10.56 13.27 28.57
N LYS A 1108 10.01 14.50 28.67
CA LYS A 1108 10.73 15.71 28.28
C LYS A 1108 11.92 15.96 29.21
N MET A 1109 13.02 16.47 28.64
CA MET A 1109 14.28 16.76 29.36
C MET A 1109 14.06 17.49 30.70
N PHE A 1110 13.28 18.58 30.69
CA PHE A 1110 13.09 19.45 31.85
C PHE A 1110 11.89 19.11 32.73
N ARG A 1111 11.26 17.94 32.52
CA ARG A 1111 10.15 17.49 33.38
C ARG A 1111 10.69 16.57 34.46
N PHE A 1112 10.25 16.78 35.70
CA PHE A 1112 10.56 15.97 36.88
C PHE A 1112 9.31 15.94 37.76
N PRO A 1113 8.31 15.10 37.42
CA PRO A 1113 7.06 14.97 38.15
C PRO A 1113 7.23 14.72 39.65
N GLY A 1114 6.34 15.31 40.45
CA GLY A 1114 6.42 15.22 41.92
C GLY A 1114 7.10 16.41 42.59
N VAL A 1115 7.54 17.40 41.82
CA VAL A 1115 7.86 18.76 42.31
C VAL A 1115 7.04 19.80 41.55
N PRO A 1116 6.79 21.00 42.10
CA PRO A 1116 6.05 22.03 41.36
C PRO A 1116 6.80 22.49 40.11
N ILE A 1117 6.06 22.96 39.09
CA ILE A 1117 6.63 23.38 37.81
C ILE A 1117 7.64 24.54 37.99
N TYR A 1118 8.79 24.47 37.30
CA TYR A 1118 9.86 25.48 37.31
C TYR A 1118 10.49 25.77 38.69
N THR A 1119 10.43 24.82 39.64
CA THR A 1119 10.97 24.99 41.00
C THR A 1119 12.48 24.78 41.08
N ILE A 1120 12.99 23.80 40.33
CA ILE A 1120 14.42 23.46 40.37
C ILE A 1120 15.11 24.27 39.28
N VAL A 1121 16.00 25.16 39.71
CA VAL A 1121 16.80 26.00 38.83
C VAL A 1121 18.25 25.55 38.92
N ALA A 1122 18.88 25.32 37.77
CA ALA A 1122 20.22 24.76 37.68
C ALA A 1122 21.00 25.32 36.47
N ASP A 1123 22.33 25.37 36.60
CA ASP A 1123 23.24 25.65 35.50
C ASP A 1123 23.75 24.35 34.85
N LYS A 1124 23.83 23.28 35.64
CA LYS A 1124 24.31 21.97 35.17
C LYS A 1124 23.42 20.88 35.71
N PHE A 1125 23.15 19.89 34.88
CA PHE A 1125 22.40 18.73 35.33
C PHE A 1125 22.79 17.45 34.61
N PHE A 1126 22.45 16.36 35.28
CA PHE A 1126 22.46 15.02 34.73
C PHE A 1126 21.19 14.31 35.20
N LYS A 1127 20.43 13.77 34.24
CA LYS A 1127 19.14 13.13 34.46
C LYS A 1127 19.13 11.74 33.82
N ILE A 1128 18.61 10.76 34.54
CA ILE A 1128 18.30 9.43 34.03
C ILE A 1128 16.81 9.17 34.23
N MET A 1129 16.17 8.52 33.27
CA MET A 1129 14.81 8.01 33.38
C MET A 1129 14.77 6.54 32.97
N ILE A 1130 13.96 5.76 33.68
CA ILE A 1130 13.51 4.44 33.27
C ILE A 1130 11.98 4.45 33.26
N GLU A 1131 11.38 4.08 32.14
CA GLU A 1131 9.95 3.91 31.97
C GLU A 1131 9.66 2.49 31.48
N ASN A 1132 8.71 1.83 32.14
CA ASN A 1132 8.09 0.60 31.67
C ASN A 1132 6.68 0.91 31.16
N SER A 1133 6.50 0.92 29.84
CA SER A 1133 5.21 1.05 29.18
C SER A 1133 4.58 -0.33 29.01
N LEU A 1134 3.41 -0.53 29.62
CA LEU A 1134 2.70 -1.79 29.55
C LEU A 1134 1.99 -1.96 28.19
N PRO A 1135 1.73 -3.22 27.78
CA PRO A 1135 0.96 -3.49 26.58
C PRO A 1135 -0.39 -2.76 26.57
N PRO A 1136 -0.82 -2.21 25.42
CA PRO A 1136 -2.09 -1.49 25.31
C PRO A 1136 -3.29 -2.40 25.57
N ILE A 1137 -4.24 -1.92 26.37
CA ILE A 1137 -5.51 -2.60 26.61
C ILE A 1137 -6.54 -2.12 25.58
N ARG A 1138 -7.04 -3.04 24.76
CA ARG A 1138 -8.09 -2.78 23.77
C ARG A 1138 -9.37 -3.49 24.19
N ILE A 1139 -10.47 -2.76 24.31
CA ILE A 1139 -11.78 -3.31 24.67
C ILE A 1139 -12.64 -3.31 23.41
N PRO A 1140 -12.98 -4.48 22.84
CA PRO A 1140 -13.76 -4.56 21.62
C PRO A 1140 -15.21 -4.10 21.87
N ASN A 1141 -15.80 -3.42 20.88
CA ASN A 1141 -17.21 -3.02 20.86
C ASN A 1141 -17.64 -2.04 21.97
N LEU A 1142 -16.73 -1.18 22.43
CA LEU A 1142 -17.03 -0.13 23.41
C LEU A 1142 -17.19 1.24 22.72
N SER A 1143 -18.44 1.66 22.53
CA SER A 1143 -18.79 2.89 21.80
C SER A 1143 -19.99 3.59 22.46
N ILE A 1144 -20.02 4.93 22.41
CA ILE A 1144 -21.15 5.76 22.85
C ILE A 1144 -21.42 6.82 21.78
N GLY A 1145 -22.48 6.63 20.99
CA GLY A 1145 -22.76 7.50 19.83
C GLY A 1145 -21.63 7.42 18.81
N SER A 1146 -21.18 8.57 18.30
CA SER A 1146 -20.03 8.66 17.38
C SER A 1146 -18.67 8.75 18.10
N HIS A 1147 -18.56 8.13 19.28
CA HIS A 1147 -17.34 8.13 20.09
C HIS A 1147 -16.97 6.69 20.45
N ASP A 1148 -15.85 6.23 19.90
CA ASP A 1148 -15.31 4.89 20.12
C ASP A 1148 -14.16 4.93 21.11
N PHE A 1149 -14.10 3.92 21.96
CA PHE A 1149 -12.94 3.65 22.79
C PHE A 1149 -11.88 2.91 21.96
N LYS A 1150 -10.66 3.46 21.90
CA LYS A 1150 -9.57 2.90 21.09
C LYS A 1150 -8.68 1.98 21.92
N ASN A 1151 -7.99 2.53 22.92
CA ASN A 1151 -7.20 1.75 23.88
C ASN A 1151 -6.81 2.55 25.12
N ILE A 1152 -6.34 1.82 26.14
CA ILE A 1152 -5.66 2.36 27.32
C ILE A 1152 -4.17 2.00 27.27
N ASN A 1153 -3.32 2.97 27.55
CA ASN A 1153 -1.89 2.79 27.79
C ASN A 1153 -1.54 3.16 29.23
N LEU A 1154 -0.72 2.34 29.89
CA LEU A 1154 -0.22 2.59 31.24
C LEU A 1154 1.31 2.63 31.21
N SER A 1155 1.88 3.65 31.82
CA SER A 1155 3.33 3.84 31.94
C SER A 1155 3.70 3.95 33.42
N ILE A 1156 4.74 3.23 33.82
CA ILE A 1156 5.35 3.30 35.15
C ILE A 1156 6.75 3.84 34.96
N PHE A 1157 7.13 4.90 35.65
CA PHE A 1157 8.44 5.53 35.46
C PHE A 1157 9.11 5.90 36.77
N THR A 1158 10.44 6.05 36.70
CA THR A 1158 11.27 6.62 37.76
C THR A 1158 12.39 7.42 37.13
N GLN A 1159 12.74 8.54 37.75
CA GLN A 1159 13.75 9.47 37.29
C GLN A 1159 14.71 9.80 38.41
N GLY A 1160 16.00 9.88 38.10
CA GLY A 1160 17.02 10.43 38.96
C GLY A 1160 17.58 11.70 38.34
N LEU A 1161 17.67 12.78 39.13
CA LEU A 1161 18.21 14.06 38.70
C LEU A 1161 19.30 14.51 39.67
N ILE A 1162 20.45 14.88 39.12
CA ILE A 1162 21.55 15.52 39.82
C ILE A 1162 21.71 16.92 39.24
N THR A 1163 21.71 17.94 40.09
CA THR A 1163 21.88 19.34 39.69
C THR A 1163 22.83 20.08 40.63
N ASP A 1164 23.19 21.30 40.26
CA ASP A 1164 23.86 22.27 41.14
C ASP A 1164 22.90 23.19 41.91
N SER A 1165 21.60 22.84 41.97
CA SER A 1165 20.62 23.57 42.75
C SER A 1165 20.86 23.42 44.26
N PRO A 1166 20.98 24.52 45.05
CA PRO A 1166 21.40 24.44 46.46
C PRO A 1166 20.49 23.62 47.38
N GLU A 1167 19.18 23.61 47.12
CA GLU A 1167 18.19 22.95 47.99
C GLU A 1167 17.80 21.56 47.48
N MET A 1168 18.06 21.27 46.20
CA MET A 1168 17.60 20.08 45.49
C MET A 1168 18.69 19.54 44.54
N ASP A 1169 19.83 19.18 45.11
CA ASP A 1169 21.02 18.72 44.39
C ASP A 1169 20.90 17.29 43.85
N LYS A 1170 20.18 16.41 44.57
CA LYS A 1170 19.90 15.03 44.21
C LYS A 1170 18.45 14.68 44.49
N ILE A 1171 17.74 14.29 43.45
CA ILE A 1171 16.30 14.02 43.51
C ILE A 1171 16.00 12.72 42.78
N ILE A 1172 15.07 11.94 43.34
CA ILE A 1172 14.49 10.77 42.68
C ILE A 1172 12.97 10.88 42.67
N ASP A 1173 12.32 10.41 41.61
CA ASP A 1173 10.87 10.27 41.55
C ASP A 1173 10.42 8.83 41.30
N PHE A 1174 9.14 8.59 41.58
CA PHE A 1174 8.40 7.45 41.08
C PHE A 1174 7.03 7.94 40.62
N GLY A 1175 6.61 7.53 39.42
CA GLY A 1175 5.36 7.98 38.83
C GLY A 1175 4.65 6.95 37.97
N LEU A 1176 3.36 7.24 37.76
CA LEU A 1176 2.42 6.45 36.99
C LEU A 1176 1.65 7.40 36.08
N GLN A 1177 1.42 6.99 34.83
CA GLN A 1177 0.54 7.71 33.92
C GLN A 1177 -0.35 6.75 33.13
N ILE A 1178 -1.65 7.02 33.12
CA ILE A 1178 -2.64 6.31 32.30
C ILE A 1178 -3.14 7.25 31.19
N ASN A 1179 -3.26 6.71 29.98
CA ASN A 1179 -3.76 7.41 28.81
C ASN A 1179 -4.93 6.63 28.22
N ILE A 1180 -6.08 7.26 28.11
CA ILE A 1180 -7.31 6.71 27.54
C ILE A 1180 -7.57 7.41 26.20
N MET A 1181 -7.48 6.66 25.11
CA MET A 1181 -7.66 7.21 23.76
C MET A 1181 -9.05 6.94 23.22
N PHE A 1182 -9.65 7.99 22.66
CA PHE A 1182 -10.96 7.97 22.04
C PHE A 1182 -10.85 8.34 20.57
N GLN A 1183 -11.72 7.76 19.75
CA GLN A 1183 -11.91 8.13 18.36
C GLN A 1183 -13.31 8.75 18.21
N HIS A 1184 -13.37 9.98 17.72
CA HIS A 1184 -14.59 10.77 17.56
C HIS A 1184 -14.90 10.95 16.08
N TRP A 1185 -16.17 10.77 15.72
CA TRP A 1185 -16.65 10.86 14.34
C TRP A 1185 -15.74 10.08 13.36
N PHE A 1186 -15.31 8.90 13.83
CA PHE A 1186 -14.52 7.90 13.11
C PHE A 1186 -13.10 8.27 12.65
N ASN A 1187 -12.70 9.54 12.61
CA ASN A 1187 -11.36 9.90 12.10
C ASN A 1187 -10.62 10.96 12.94
N LEU A 1188 -11.24 11.50 14.00
CA LEU A 1188 -10.58 12.39 14.95
C LEU A 1188 -10.22 11.61 16.21
N GLU A 1189 -9.04 11.84 16.76
CA GLU A 1189 -8.59 11.16 17.97
C GLU A 1189 -8.38 12.17 19.09
N SER A 1190 -8.84 11.84 20.31
CA SER A 1190 -8.55 12.61 21.51
C SER A 1190 -7.98 11.69 22.60
N THR A 1191 -7.29 12.26 23.58
CA THR A 1191 -6.69 11.48 24.67
C THR A 1191 -6.98 12.12 26.01
N VAL A 1192 -7.53 11.36 26.94
CA VAL A 1192 -7.63 11.73 28.35
C VAL A 1192 -6.49 11.06 29.09
N SER A 1193 -5.61 11.86 29.69
CA SER A 1193 -4.46 11.42 30.45
C SER A 1193 -4.64 11.75 31.92
N ALA A 1194 -4.23 10.84 32.81
CA ALA A 1194 -4.08 11.13 34.22
C ALA A 1194 -2.73 10.60 34.71
N GLY A 1195 -2.05 11.37 35.55
CA GLY A 1195 -0.76 10.97 36.10
C GLY A 1195 -0.62 11.32 37.57
N PHE A 1196 0.22 10.57 38.25
CA PHE A 1196 0.60 10.79 39.65
C PHE A 1196 2.10 10.52 39.79
N ALA A 1197 2.79 11.37 40.55
CA ALA A 1197 4.19 11.15 40.87
C ALA A 1197 4.52 11.66 42.27
N LYS A 1198 5.52 11.02 42.88
CA LYS A 1198 6.11 11.46 44.14
C LYS A 1198 7.62 11.61 43.96
N ALA A 1199 8.17 12.72 44.43
CA ALA A 1199 9.60 13.00 44.39
C ALA A 1199 10.19 13.10 45.80
N TRP A 1200 11.46 12.72 45.95
CA TRP A 1200 12.21 12.74 47.21
C TRP A 1200 13.61 13.35 46.99
N TRP A 1201 14.05 14.19 47.92
CA TRP A 1201 15.39 14.77 47.98
C TRP A 1201 15.85 14.93 49.44
N ASN A 1202 17.08 15.38 49.66
CA ASN A 1202 17.70 15.41 51.00
C ASN A 1202 16.92 16.23 52.04
N SER A 1203 16.26 17.31 51.62
CA SER A 1203 15.54 18.24 52.51
C SER A 1203 14.03 18.05 52.50
N GLY A 1204 13.47 17.11 51.72
CA GLY A 1204 12.01 16.94 51.64
C GLY A 1204 11.50 15.90 50.64
N ASN A 1205 10.17 15.87 50.50
CA ASN A 1205 9.45 15.15 49.46
C ASN A 1205 8.17 15.92 49.11
N ASP A 1206 7.68 15.73 47.89
CA ASP A 1206 6.41 16.32 47.42
C ASP A 1206 5.70 15.37 46.44
N THR A 1207 4.43 15.64 46.16
CA THR A 1207 3.56 14.83 45.30
C THR A 1207 2.83 15.70 44.31
N GLU A 1208 2.68 15.22 43.08
CA GLU A 1208 1.96 15.90 42.02
C GLU A 1208 1.02 14.92 41.33
N TRP A 1209 -0.11 15.42 40.85
CA TRP A 1209 -1.01 14.70 39.97
C TRP A 1209 -1.61 15.64 38.92
N PHE A 1210 -2.11 15.07 37.84
CA PHE A 1210 -2.86 15.83 36.83
C PHE A 1210 -3.96 14.98 36.19
N ILE A 1211 -4.95 15.67 35.61
CA ILE A 1211 -5.88 15.13 34.60
C ILE A 1211 -5.85 16.11 33.43
N SER A 1212 -5.71 15.60 32.21
CA SER A 1212 -5.53 16.40 31.00
C SER A 1212 -6.30 15.80 29.84
N TRP A 1213 -7.02 16.63 29.09
CA TRP A 1213 -7.70 16.23 27.87
C TRP A 1213 -7.04 16.89 26.65
N LYS A 1214 -6.53 16.06 25.76
CA LYS A 1214 -5.98 16.46 24.46
C LYS A 1214 -7.06 16.26 23.40
N LEU A 1215 -7.58 17.37 22.88
CA LEU A 1215 -8.78 17.37 22.02
C LEU A 1215 -8.53 16.77 20.64
N LEU A 1216 -7.31 16.87 20.14
CA LEU A 1216 -6.85 16.33 18.87
C LEU A 1216 -5.49 15.67 19.08
N LYS A 1217 -5.28 14.52 18.45
CA LYS A 1217 -4.02 13.77 18.47
C LYS A 1217 -2.85 14.53 17.84
N ASP A 1218 -1.63 14.23 18.30
CA ASP A 1218 -0.31 14.73 17.85
C ASP A 1218 0.24 14.13 16.54
#